data_AF-A0AAD4E5B3-F1
#
_entry.id   AF-A0AAD4E5B3-F1
#
_cell.length_a   1.000
_cell.length_b   1.000
_cell.length_c   1.000
_cell.angle_alpha   90.00
_cell.angle_beta   90.00
_cell.angle_gamma   90.00
#
_symmetry.space_group_name_H-M   'P 1'
#
loop_
_entity.id
_entity.type
_entity.pdbx_description
1 polymer ?
#
loop_
_entity_poly.entity_id
_entity_poly.type
_entity_poly.pdbx_seq_one_letter_code
_entity_poly.pdbx_strand_id
1 'polypeptide(L)'
;MEISLHNIPLAVTTEDLTIAFANILHKPPFQTSPLLNFEIHFSDESHPNGQQGTLTLPTEDAGVTFLRAHGVTGIVVKGRPILISRSTQAIHESRIERLNKVPWRDPMQLREEQERLLRRNKSFQLLRYSFGRFLRDGSFSSQVSLPGTANVNCDLENRQVRFTFEPQQNTYNNPSGLDLGSLMEIFGRSITTSINASYAPHNIATLVGNRDEDTTVVFVRADEPPVYTLLGGMMDNASRMAGLGRNHKMPPGCHSLMLAFQNQSEADRFTYTCRNRLHLRCSTQHHIKIHNHISNGTSVEKLHESLSQIPYKLGFEAEKTVADSLLSVTDILSLKEAILSLQAEHGDDAPEIFRSFASELAGRSASRTKHRKRPARRQSSQESLPSLLRRVTQEFIKEHQKPRPLLAPPPQSGVYLSYHLILTPTRYILEGPVPDQSNSVLRRYGHPECFLRVCFQDENGSKLHREPDCTIIDLLRVRYRNILLDGCRVAGRQFQFLGYSMSGLKEHSVWFVTPFEDEDGELLNAQAIRDNLGDFSKLHKQPARLAARWSQAFSGTDPSITLLPEEVDFRCPDRYSPSGGLMTDGCSSISVELAKEIWRSMQKRKKRSAKLRHVPSAFQFRLGGAKGMVVQDPTIQGKLVRLRPSQIKFDSPENLTFDVQSTSAEPIPVFLNRPLISLMEFLDVDTQRIIELQDDDIRKAQSVRSSCTDASKIIQQHGLGASFHLPSLFANLSSVLQLEIGDTEDHPWLWTNKLIESSLQCVETYILRELKYRAHISVPGSYTLLGVSDEWGCLREGEIYATVFDERTGFVESITGQVAITRSPQIHPGDLQVVTAVRRPELEHLKNVVVFSCKGERALASCLGGGDLDGDIFNLILDPRLLPTKQFEPGEYPAVTIRSIPNVCGISDVADFVIDYIQADLIGPIAISHLRFSDLNTPNCTECIQLANFASQALDFPKSGTPVNFRSLPWLRKTQARPDFLAKEGADITGGQYYNSTKLLGQLYRRVPMKRVMPPAWNGSSSPSDGATVEAALSYVDLRHLGLPGLPDPSEELMEEITYLLNAYCEQLLIVGQAHTMSKNKNIHVSEAELVSGTIMATWSDHQRRRNTVSAMNLQTQELVRRVREEFQGEKPASRTETSYEEDQETSETGTDEEEDYEESDWRVMAETFKRCWAAWCVAEDNLKEEPSMFGAQSFGLIALGMMLEIVKTSRLMI
;
A
#
# COMPACT_ATOMS: atom_id res chain seq x y z
N MET A 1 8.77 45.30 20.75
CA MET A 1 8.67 45.65 22.18
C MET A 1 7.50 44.94 22.81
N GLU A 2 7.64 44.46 24.04
CA GLU A 2 6.53 43.88 24.82
C GLU A 2 6.00 44.86 25.86
N ILE A 3 4.69 44.88 26.04
CA ILE A 3 3.95 45.77 26.93
C ILE A 3 3.00 44.94 27.77
N SER A 4 3.05 45.12 29.09
CA SER A 4 2.19 44.39 30.03
C SER A 4 0.84 45.07 30.17
N LEU A 5 -0.22 44.26 30.13
CA LEU A 5 -1.62 44.65 30.25
C LEU A 5 -2.18 44.06 31.54
N HIS A 6 -2.71 44.93 32.40
CA HIS A 6 -3.30 44.52 33.68
C HIS A 6 -4.76 45.00 33.77
N ASN A 7 -5.54 44.38 34.66
CA ASN A 7 -6.94 44.75 34.95
C ASN A 7 -7.91 44.51 33.77
N ILE A 8 -7.68 43.47 32.95
CA ILE A 8 -8.56 43.11 31.84
C ILE A 8 -9.83 42.41 32.37
N PRO A 9 -11.05 42.82 31.97
CA PRO A 9 -12.28 42.13 32.38
C PRO A 9 -12.34 40.66 31.94
N LEU A 10 -12.87 39.77 32.79
CA LEU A 10 -12.95 38.33 32.50
C LEU A 10 -13.80 37.97 31.25
N ALA A 11 -14.72 38.84 30.84
CA ALA A 11 -15.60 38.64 29.68
C ALA A 11 -15.03 39.23 28.37
N VAL A 12 -13.80 39.75 28.39
CA VAL A 12 -13.11 40.29 27.21
C VAL A 12 -12.33 39.15 26.55
N THR A 13 -12.58 38.93 25.27
CA THR A 13 -11.81 37.96 24.47
C THR A 13 -10.55 38.60 23.89
N THR A 14 -9.63 37.79 23.36
CA THR A 14 -8.45 38.31 22.66
C THR A 14 -8.87 39.20 21.49
N GLU A 15 -9.92 38.80 20.76
CA GLU A 15 -10.47 39.54 19.62
C GLU A 15 -10.99 40.93 20.02
N ASP A 16 -11.69 41.05 21.16
CA ASP A 16 -12.17 42.33 21.67
C ASP A 16 -11.02 43.31 21.94
N LEU A 17 -9.91 42.82 22.49
CA LEU A 17 -8.70 43.62 22.70
C LEU A 17 -8.03 43.96 21.37
N THR A 18 -7.90 42.98 20.47
CA THR A 18 -7.31 43.20 19.15
C THR A 18 -8.02 44.31 18.39
N ILE A 19 -9.36 44.36 18.42
CA ILE A 19 -10.15 45.45 17.82
C ILE A 19 -9.92 46.79 18.55
N ALA A 20 -9.94 46.80 19.89
CA ALA A 20 -9.76 48.02 20.67
C ALA A 20 -8.39 48.66 20.45
N PHE A 21 -7.33 47.85 20.39
CA PHE A 21 -5.96 48.31 20.18
C PHE A 21 -5.70 48.68 18.70
N ALA A 22 -6.30 47.98 17.74
CA ALA A 22 -6.22 48.36 16.32
C ALA A 22 -6.78 49.76 16.07
N ASN A 23 -7.91 50.10 16.71
CA ASN A 23 -8.52 51.42 16.64
C ASN A 23 -7.63 52.58 17.13
N ILE A 24 -6.53 52.27 17.82
CA ILE A 24 -5.53 53.20 18.32
C ILE A 24 -4.26 53.12 17.47
N LEU A 25 -3.70 51.91 17.32
CA LEU A 25 -2.40 51.66 16.66
C LEU A 25 -2.44 51.86 15.14
N HIS A 26 -3.63 51.98 14.54
CA HIS A 26 -3.81 52.24 13.11
C HIS A 26 -4.22 53.67 12.80
N LYS A 27 -4.06 54.59 13.76
CA LYS A 27 -4.28 56.03 13.57
C LYS A 27 -2.98 56.81 13.84
N PRO A 28 -2.82 58.02 13.26
CA PRO A 28 -1.71 58.90 13.62
C PRO A 28 -1.67 59.11 15.15
N PRO A 29 -0.49 59.08 15.80
CA PRO A 29 0.86 59.19 15.23
C PRO A 29 1.51 57.86 14.79
N PHE A 30 0.82 56.73 14.86
CA PHE A 30 1.36 55.43 14.43
C PHE A 30 1.34 55.29 12.90
N GLN A 31 2.20 54.42 12.37
CA GLN A 31 2.28 54.15 10.93
C GLN A 31 0.97 53.54 10.41
N THR A 32 0.34 54.22 9.45
CA THR A 32 -0.96 53.83 8.88
C THR A 32 -0.86 53.15 7.51
N SER A 33 0.35 53.03 6.94
CA SER A 33 0.60 52.27 5.71
C SER A 33 2.05 51.79 5.63
N PRO A 34 2.32 50.46 5.57
CA PRO A 34 1.36 49.40 5.89
C PRO A 34 0.86 49.50 7.34
N LEU A 35 -0.33 48.96 7.62
CA LEU A 35 -0.88 48.92 8.98
C LEU A 35 0.02 48.09 9.91
N LEU A 36 0.26 48.62 11.10
CA LEU A 36 1.11 47.99 12.10
C LEU A 36 0.48 46.66 12.58
N ASN A 37 1.17 45.53 12.36
CA ASN A 37 0.70 44.24 12.87
C ASN A 37 1.12 44.07 14.34
N PHE A 38 0.27 43.47 15.16
CA PHE A 38 0.54 43.26 16.60
C PHE A 38 -0.21 42.03 17.11
N GLU A 39 0.24 41.50 18.25
CA GLU A 39 -0.33 40.30 18.87
C GLU A 39 -0.63 40.55 20.35
N ILE A 40 -1.72 39.96 20.84
CA ILE A 40 -2.13 40.03 22.24
C ILE A 40 -2.22 38.62 22.78
N HIS A 41 -1.58 38.38 23.92
CA HIS A 41 -1.58 37.10 24.61
C HIS A 41 -2.09 37.26 26.04
N PHE A 42 -2.92 36.33 26.51
CA PHE A 42 -3.34 36.28 27.91
C PHE A 42 -2.35 35.45 28.72
N SER A 43 -2.12 35.82 29.97
CA SER A 43 -1.33 35.01 30.90
C SER A 43 -2.17 33.82 31.41
N ASP A 44 -1.54 32.66 31.59
CA ASP A 44 -2.17 31.45 32.13
C ASP A 44 -2.41 31.54 33.66
N GLU A 45 -1.85 32.56 34.33
CA GLU A 45 -2.03 32.77 35.78
C GLU A 45 -3.37 33.49 36.09
N SER A 46 -4.23 32.80 36.87
CA SER A 46 -5.54 33.32 37.29
C SER A 46 -5.39 34.32 38.45
N HIS A 47 -5.80 35.57 38.22
CA HIS A 47 -5.86 36.59 39.27
C HIS A 47 -7.31 36.97 39.64
N PRO A 48 -7.63 37.11 40.94
CA PRO A 48 -9.00 37.38 41.41
C PRO A 48 -9.57 38.74 40.98
N ASN A 49 -8.74 39.69 40.54
CA ASN A 49 -9.16 41.05 40.21
C ASN A 49 -9.31 41.34 38.70
N GLY A 50 -8.99 40.39 37.82
CA GLY A 50 -9.07 40.51 36.36
C GLY A 50 -7.99 39.70 35.63
N GLN A 51 -8.14 39.50 34.32
CA GLN A 51 -7.13 38.84 33.49
C GLN A 51 -5.91 39.77 33.29
N GLN A 52 -4.76 39.17 33.04
CA GLN A 52 -3.54 39.86 32.62
C GLN A 52 -3.12 39.37 31.23
N GLY A 53 -2.37 40.19 30.51
CA GLY A 53 -1.86 39.81 29.21
C GLY A 53 -0.67 40.66 28.77
N THR A 54 -0.19 40.38 27.58
CA THR A 54 0.94 41.07 26.96
C THR A 54 0.55 41.49 25.55
N LEU A 55 0.83 42.76 25.22
CA LEU A 55 0.79 43.29 23.86
C LEU A 55 2.20 43.28 23.28
N THR A 56 2.38 42.64 22.14
CA THR A 56 3.65 42.62 21.41
C THR A 56 3.55 43.53 20.19
N LEU A 57 4.43 44.54 20.14
CA LEU A 57 4.55 45.49 19.03
C LEU A 57 5.85 45.26 18.23
N PRO A 58 5.83 45.47 16.91
CA PRO A 58 6.93 45.11 16.00
C PRO A 58 8.16 46.02 16.13
N THR A 59 8.00 47.27 16.59
CA THR A 59 9.09 48.24 16.74
C THR A 59 9.11 48.83 18.15
N GLU A 60 10.30 49.25 18.62
CA GLU A 60 10.43 49.92 19.91
C GLU A 60 9.80 51.33 19.89
N ASP A 61 9.91 52.04 18.77
CA ASP A 61 9.33 53.37 18.58
C ASP A 61 7.80 53.38 18.71
N ALA A 62 7.12 52.37 18.13
CA ALA A 62 5.68 52.19 18.30
C ALA A 62 5.31 51.90 19.76
N GLY A 63 6.12 51.09 20.46
CA GLY A 63 5.89 50.78 21.87
C GLY A 63 6.09 51.97 22.81
N VAL A 64 7.14 52.76 22.59
CA VAL A 64 7.40 53.99 23.37
C VAL A 64 6.32 55.03 23.12
N THR A 65 5.91 55.21 21.86
CA THR A 65 4.82 56.13 21.48
C THR A 65 3.49 55.71 22.11
N PHE A 66 3.20 54.40 22.11
CA PHE A 66 2.01 53.84 22.75
C PHE A 66 2.01 54.02 24.28
N LEU A 67 3.13 53.76 24.94
CA LEU A 67 3.27 53.96 26.39
C LEU A 67 3.18 55.44 26.78
N ARG A 68 3.71 56.36 25.96
CA ARG A 68 3.60 57.80 26.22
C ARG A 68 2.15 58.29 26.12
N ALA A 69 1.38 57.76 25.16
CA ALA A 69 -0.01 58.16 24.93
C ALA A 69 -1.00 57.50 25.91
N HIS A 70 -0.78 56.22 26.27
CA HIS A 70 -1.76 55.39 26.97
C HIS A 70 -1.25 54.70 28.23
N GLY A 71 0.03 54.85 28.59
CA GLY A 71 0.60 54.23 29.80
C GLY A 71 0.02 54.76 31.11
N VAL A 72 -0.37 56.03 31.16
CA VAL A 72 -0.95 56.66 32.38
C VAL A 72 -2.48 56.63 32.36
N THR A 73 -3.09 56.86 31.19
CA THR A 73 -4.54 56.97 31.03
C THR A 73 -5.24 55.61 30.91
N GLY A 74 -4.52 54.57 30.50
CA GLY A 74 -5.06 53.25 30.22
C GLY A 74 -6.00 53.24 28.99
N ILE A 75 -6.50 52.06 28.64
CA ILE A 75 -7.47 51.90 27.54
C ILE A 75 -8.74 51.26 28.11
N VAL A 76 -9.88 51.92 27.93
CA VAL A 76 -11.16 51.41 28.40
C VAL A 76 -11.72 50.41 27.40
N VAL A 77 -11.86 49.14 27.82
CA VAL A 77 -12.47 48.08 27.02
C VAL A 77 -13.62 47.48 27.82
N LYS A 78 -14.81 47.39 27.20
CA LYS A 78 -16.07 46.95 27.85
C LYS A 78 -16.32 47.62 29.21
N GLY A 79 -16.07 48.92 29.31
CA GLY A 79 -16.38 49.74 30.49
C GLY A 79 -15.36 49.70 31.63
N ARG A 80 -14.21 49.02 31.47
CA ARG A 80 -13.14 48.97 32.49
C ARG A 80 -11.80 49.44 31.92
N PRO A 81 -11.02 50.28 32.63
CA PRO A 81 -9.71 50.72 32.17
C PRO A 81 -8.65 49.62 32.35
N ILE A 82 -8.03 49.25 31.24
CA ILE A 82 -6.85 48.37 31.19
C ILE A 82 -5.62 49.21 31.49
N LEU A 83 -4.86 48.79 32.50
CA LEU A 83 -3.62 49.44 32.91
C LEU A 83 -2.47 48.91 32.07
N ILE A 84 -1.60 49.81 31.62
CA ILE A 84 -0.57 49.51 30.61
C ILE A 84 0.78 49.93 31.17
N SER A 85 1.71 49.00 31.25
CA SER A 85 3.07 49.23 31.75
C SER A 85 4.11 48.63 30.83
N ARG A 86 5.35 49.14 30.90
CA ARG A 86 6.47 48.54 30.17
C ARG A 86 6.74 47.15 30.75
N SER A 87 6.76 46.13 29.88
CA SER A 87 7.09 44.77 30.31
C SER A 87 8.55 44.69 30.76
N THR A 88 8.80 43.94 31.84
CA THR A 88 10.14 43.56 32.32
C THR A 88 10.59 42.20 31.78
N GLN A 89 9.75 41.53 30.97
CA GLN A 89 10.06 40.23 30.37
C GLN A 89 11.04 40.37 29.19
N ALA A 90 11.84 39.32 28.97
CA ALA A 90 12.77 39.25 27.84
C ALA A 90 11.99 39.22 26.52
N ILE A 91 12.45 39.99 25.53
CA ILE A 91 11.77 40.16 24.24
C ILE A 91 11.82 38.84 23.44
N HIS A 92 10.66 38.32 23.01
CA HIS A 92 10.62 37.18 22.08
C HIS A 92 10.91 37.62 20.63
N GLU A 93 12.18 37.52 20.20
CA GLU A 93 12.64 37.94 18.87
C GLU A 93 11.89 37.26 17.71
N SER A 94 11.61 35.95 17.83
CA SER A 94 10.88 35.19 16.80
C SER A 94 9.43 35.67 16.59
N ARG A 95 8.76 36.17 17.63
CA ARG A 95 7.40 36.73 17.52
C ARG A 95 7.42 38.08 16.81
N ILE A 96 8.41 38.92 17.11
CA ILE A 96 8.58 40.22 16.44
C ILE A 96 8.91 40.02 14.96
N GLU A 97 9.79 39.08 14.62
CA GLU A 97 10.07 38.74 13.22
C GLU A 97 8.82 38.29 12.46
N ARG A 98 7.98 37.46 13.09
CA ARG A 98 6.71 37.02 12.50
C ARG A 98 5.76 38.18 12.25
N LEU A 99 5.63 39.10 13.21
CA LEU A 99 4.78 40.29 13.07
C LEU A 99 5.27 41.22 11.95
N ASN A 100 6.58 41.33 11.74
CA ASN A 100 7.16 42.11 10.64
C ASN A 100 6.98 41.47 9.26
N LYS A 101 6.87 40.12 9.18
CA LYS A 101 6.73 39.39 7.91
C LYS A 101 5.28 39.24 7.44
N VAL A 102 4.30 39.29 8.35
CA VAL A 102 2.87 39.06 8.05
C VAL A 102 2.10 40.39 8.07
N PRO A 103 1.34 40.76 7.01
CA PRO A 103 0.51 41.96 7.04
C PRO A 103 -0.68 41.81 8.00
N TRP A 104 -1.10 42.92 8.60
CA TRP A 104 -2.29 42.95 9.46
C TRP A 104 -3.55 42.47 8.72
N ARG A 105 -4.40 41.69 9.41
CA ARG A 105 -5.74 41.30 8.94
C ARG A 105 -6.78 41.74 9.95
N ASP A 106 -7.83 42.39 9.49
CA ASP A 106 -8.92 42.88 10.34
C ASP A 106 -9.76 41.71 10.90
N PRO A 107 -9.83 41.54 12.24
CA PRO A 107 -10.65 40.50 12.86
C PRO A 107 -12.14 40.58 12.48
N MET A 108 -12.68 41.77 12.26
CA MET A 108 -14.08 41.93 11.83
C MET A 108 -14.29 41.42 10.41
N GLN A 109 -13.32 41.60 9.52
CA GLN A 109 -13.39 41.04 8.16
C GLN A 109 -13.29 39.52 8.17
N LEU A 110 -12.43 38.94 9.02
CA LEU A 110 -12.34 37.47 9.20
C LEU A 110 -13.65 36.89 9.73
N ARG A 111 -14.29 37.58 10.69
CA ARG A 111 -15.62 37.19 11.21
C ARG A 111 -16.71 37.32 10.16
N GLU A 112 -16.75 38.42 9.41
CA GLU A 112 -17.70 38.59 8.30
C GLU A 112 -17.47 37.57 7.19
N GLU A 113 -16.22 37.15 6.94
CA GLU A 113 -15.88 36.11 5.99
C GLU A 113 -16.36 34.73 6.48
N GLN A 114 -16.16 34.39 7.76
CA GLN A 114 -16.73 33.19 8.38
C GLN A 114 -18.27 33.21 8.40
N GLU A 115 -18.90 34.32 8.74
CA GLU A 115 -20.35 34.47 8.71
C GLU A 115 -20.90 34.44 7.28
N ARG A 116 -20.20 34.98 6.29
CA ARG A 116 -20.56 34.85 4.86
C ARG A 116 -20.45 33.41 4.38
N LEU A 117 -19.50 32.63 4.88
CA LEU A 117 -19.38 31.20 4.58
C LEU A 117 -20.52 30.41 5.22
N LEU A 118 -20.86 30.70 6.49
CA LEU A 118 -22.00 30.09 7.19
C LEU A 118 -23.35 30.41 6.53
N ARG A 119 -23.57 31.66 6.09
CA ARG A 119 -24.80 32.06 5.38
C ARG A 119 -24.93 31.47 3.96
N ARG A 120 -23.83 30.98 3.36
CA ARG A 120 -23.82 30.40 2.00
C ARG A 120 -24.10 28.89 1.96
N ASN A 121 -24.02 28.17 3.08
CA ASN A 121 -24.32 26.74 3.21
C ASN A 121 -25.78 26.46 3.63
N LYS A 122 -26.78 26.97 2.88
CA LYS A 122 -28.20 26.72 3.17
C LYS A 122 -28.55 25.24 2.93
N SER A 123 -29.13 24.57 3.93
CA SER A 123 -29.71 23.22 3.78
C SER A 123 -31.09 23.25 3.15
N PHE A 124 -31.41 22.22 2.37
CA PHE A 124 -32.72 22.01 1.73
C PHE A 124 -33.44 20.87 2.44
N GLN A 125 -34.64 21.13 2.95
CA GLN A 125 -35.47 20.12 3.58
C GLN A 125 -36.19 19.28 2.52
N LEU A 126 -36.10 17.96 2.63
CA LEU A 126 -36.63 17.03 1.65
C LEU A 126 -38.06 16.61 2.02
N LEU A 127 -38.91 16.46 1.01
CA LEU A 127 -40.27 15.92 1.17
C LEU A 127 -40.24 14.39 1.29
N ARG A 128 -39.39 13.73 0.50
CA ARG A 128 -39.10 12.30 0.55
C ARG A 128 -37.68 12.04 0.10
N TYR A 129 -37.12 10.92 0.54
CA TYR A 129 -35.85 10.42 0.06
C TYR A 129 -35.89 8.89 -0.03
N SER A 130 -34.99 8.31 -0.81
CA SER A 130 -34.76 6.87 -0.78
C SER A 130 -33.35 6.53 -1.25
N PHE A 131 -32.66 5.68 -0.51
CA PHE A 131 -31.43 5.05 -0.99
C PHE A 131 -31.79 3.81 -1.82
N GLY A 132 -31.07 3.64 -2.92
CA GLY A 132 -31.38 2.62 -3.90
C GLY A 132 -30.30 2.45 -4.95
N ARG A 133 -30.66 1.78 -6.05
CA ARG A 133 -29.75 1.47 -7.16
C ARG A 133 -30.44 1.64 -8.51
N PHE A 134 -29.66 2.01 -9.53
CA PHE A 134 -30.12 2.02 -10.91
C PHE A 134 -30.03 0.62 -11.52
N LEU A 135 -31.10 0.16 -12.18
CA LEU A 135 -31.16 -1.10 -12.89
C LEU A 135 -30.63 -0.95 -14.33
N ARG A 136 -30.40 -2.09 -15.01
CA ARG A 136 -29.83 -2.12 -16.38
C ARG A 136 -30.72 -1.43 -17.42
N ASP A 137 -32.03 -1.42 -17.19
CA ASP A 137 -33.01 -0.73 -18.03
C ASP A 137 -33.09 0.79 -17.79
N GLY A 138 -32.29 1.32 -16.85
CA GLY A 138 -32.27 2.73 -16.48
C GLY A 138 -33.29 3.14 -15.42
N SER A 139 -34.13 2.21 -14.94
CA SER A 139 -35.05 2.46 -13.83
C SER A 139 -34.32 2.54 -12.48
N PHE A 140 -34.94 3.14 -11.47
CA PHE A 140 -34.42 3.25 -10.11
C PHE A 140 -35.17 2.32 -9.17
N SER A 141 -34.45 1.43 -8.49
CA SER A 141 -34.99 0.57 -7.44
C SER A 141 -34.79 1.25 -6.08
N SER A 142 -35.89 1.72 -5.50
CA SER A 142 -35.98 2.28 -4.14
C SER A 142 -35.98 1.14 -3.11
N GLN A 143 -35.05 1.18 -2.14
CA GLN A 143 -34.86 0.08 -1.18
C GLN A 143 -34.85 0.52 0.29
N VAL A 144 -34.30 1.70 0.61
CA VAL A 144 -34.18 2.16 2.00
C VAL A 144 -34.72 3.58 2.14
N SER A 145 -35.85 3.70 2.84
CA SER A 145 -36.43 4.95 3.31
C SER A 145 -36.90 4.75 4.75
N LEU A 146 -36.43 5.58 5.67
CA LEU A 146 -36.79 5.51 7.10
C LEU A 146 -37.64 6.73 7.49
N PRO A 147 -38.56 6.59 8.46
CA PRO A 147 -39.37 7.72 8.92
C PRO A 147 -38.52 8.71 9.74
N GLY A 148 -38.57 9.99 9.36
CA GLY A 148 -37.83 11.06 10.03
C GLY A 148 -37.70 12.32 9.16
N THR A 149 -37.02 13.35 9.69
CA THR A 149 -36.72 14.58 8.96
C THR A 149 -35.41 14.44 8.20
N ALA A 150 -35.41 14.78 6.91
CA ALA A 150 -34.25 14.66 6.04
C ALA A 150 -33.91 15.98 5.36
N ASN A 151 -32.63 16.30 5.32
CA ASN A 151 -32.09 17.51 4.71
C ASN A 151 -30.92 17.15 3.78
N VAL A 152 -30.67 17.97 2.76
CA VAL A 152 -29.47 17.88 1.91
C VAL A 152 -28.81 19.24 1.77
N ASN A 153 -27.49 19.29 1.76
CA ASN A 153 -26.73 20.50 1.46
C ASN A 153 -25.45 20.20 0.67
N CYS A 154 -24.97 21.23 -0.03
CA CYS A 154 -23.64 21.24 -0.63
C CYS A 154 -22.68 21.81 0.41
N ASP A 155 -21.97 20.94 1.11
CA ASP A 155 -20.96 21.34 2.07
C ASP A 155 -19.70 21.79 1.31
N LEU A 156 -19.60 23.09 1.08
CA LEU A 156 -18.50 23.69 0.33
C LEU A 156 -17.17 23.68 1.10
N GLU A 157 -17.21 23.59 2.43
CA GLU A 157 -16.01 23.57 3.27
C GLU A 157 -15.26 22.25 3.08
N ASN A 158 -15.98 21.13 3.16
CA ASN A 158 -15.42 19.80 2.91
C ASN A 158 -15.54 19.35 1.45
N ARG A 159 -16.05 20.22 0.57
CA ARG A 159 -16.33 19.95 -0.85
C ARG A 159 -17.10 18.65 -1.08
N GLN A 160 -18.25 18.47 -0.44
CA GLN A 160 -19.04 17.25 -0.50
C GLN A 160 -20.54 17.53 -0.60
N VAL A 161 -21.32 16.56 -1.06
CA VAL A 161 -22.79 16.57 -0.92
C VAL A 161 -23.11 15.83 0.37
N ARG A 162 -23.76 16.50 1.33
CA ARG A 162 -24.11 15.94 2.62
C ARG A 162 -25.63 15.82 2.74
N PHE A 163 -26.08 14.61 3.05
CA PHE A 163 -27.44 14.28 3.44
C PHE A 163 -27.47 14.11 4.96
N THR A 164 -28.45 14.71 5.63
CA THR A 164 -28.62 14.63 7.09
C THR A 164 -30.01 14.10 7.38
N PHE A 165 -30.10 13.08 8.22
CA PHE A 165 -31.32 12.41 8.61
C PHE A 165 -31.47 12.38 10.14
N GLU A 166 -32.63 12.79 10.62
CA GLU A 166 -33.01 12.77 12.01
C GLU A 166 -34.17 11.78 12.18
N PRO A 167 -33.93 10.61 12.80
CA PRO A 167 -34.96 9.60 13.00
C PRO A 167 -36.05 10.10 13.96
N GLN A 168 -37.30 9.68 13.71
CA GLN A 168 -38.42 9.94 14.61
C GLN A 168 -38.24 9.13 15.93
N GLN A 169 -38.49 9.76 17.09
CA GLN A 169 -38.08 9.37 18.47
C GLN A 169 -38.45 7.94 18.98
N ASN A 170 -38.98 7.02 18.17
CA ASN A 170 -39.45 5.69 18.60
C ASN A 170 -38.76 4.48 17.93
N THR A 171 -37.55 4.62 17.38
CA THR A 171 -36.89 3.53 16.60
C THR A 171 -35.72 2.82 17.28
N TYR A 172 -35.33 3.19 18.51
CA TYR A 172 -34.27 2.51 19.27
C TYR A 172 -34.84 1.54 20.32
N ASN A 173 -35.30 0.36 19.90
CA ASN A 173 -35.45 -0.74 20.86
C ASN A 173 -34.05 -1.30 21.19
N ASN A 174 -33.57 -1.00 22.40
CA ASN A 174 -32.34 -1.55 22.96
C ASN A 174 -32.57 -3.02 23.36
N PRO A 175 -31.79 -4.01 22.89
CA PRO A 175 -31.93 -5.40 23.35
C PRO A 175 -31.19 -5.67 24.67
N SER A 176 -30.31 -4.78 25.11
CA SER A 176 -29.65 -4.82 26.42
C SER A 176 -30.43 -3.94 27.38
N GLY A 177 -31.09 -4.55 28.37
CA GLY A 177 -32.06 -3.95 29.30
C GLY A 177 -31.55 -2.86 30.27
N LEU A 178 -30.83 -1.85 29.77
CA LEU A 178 -30.59 -0.59 30.45
C LEU A 178 -31.12 0.52 29.54
N ASP A 179 -32.33 0.98 29.85
CA ASP A 179 -32.94 2.14 29.22
C ASP A 179 -32.26 3.42 29.74
N LEU A 180 -31.18 3.81 29.04
CA LEU A 180 -30.48 5.06 29.30
C LEU A 180 -31.33 6.29 28.90
N GLY A 181 -32.39 6.09 28.09
CA GLY A 181 -33.27 7.15 27.61
C GLY A 181 -34.17 7.69 28.72
N SER A 182 -34.81 6.81 29.49
CA SER A 182 -35.66 7.23 30.61
C SER A 182 -34.88 7.79 31.80
N LEU A 183 -33.60 7.44 31.97
CA LEU A 183 -32.72 8.11 32.95
C LEU A 183 -32.30 9.52 32.54
N MET A 184 -32.27 9.85 31.23
CA MET A 184 -31.85 11.16 30.74
C MET A 184 -33.01 12.15 30.54
N GLU A 185 -34.25 11.68 30.39
CA GLU A 185 -35.45 12.53 30.51
C GLU A 185 -35.56 13.17 31.90
N ILE A 186 -35.09 12.49 32.96
CA ILE A 186 -35.06 12.99 34.33
C ILE A 186 -34.14 14.21 34.48
N PHE A 187 -33.13 14.38 33.61
CA PHE A 187 -32.18 15.49 33.64
C PHE A 187 -32.43 16.59 32.58
N GLY A 188 -33.55 16.56 31.86
CA GLY A 188 -34.00 17.67 30.99
C GLY A 188 -33.11 17.98 29.78
N ARG A 189 -32.30 17.04 29.28
CA ARG A 189 -31.50 17.21 28.05
C ARG A 189 -32.07 16.33 26.93
N SER A 190 -32.74 16.94 25.96
CA SER A 190 -33.12 16.27 24.70
C SER A 190 -31.87 16.14 23.82
N ILE A 191 -31.33 14.92 23.66
CA ILE A 191 -30.23 14.63 22.73
C ILE A 191 -30.85 14.22 21.39
N THR A 192 -30.93 15.14 20.44
CA THR A 192 -31.31 14.83 19.06
C THR A 192 -30.15 14.12 18.37
N THR A 193 -30.29 12.82 18.11
CA THR A 193 -29.32 12.05 17.29
C THR A 193 -29.56 12.33 15.82
N SER A 194 -28.54 12.79 15.08
CA SER A 194 -28.61 12.97 13.61
C SER A 194 -27.58 12.10 12.89
N ILE A 195 -27.94 11.60 11.71
CA ILE A 195 -27.10 10.73 10.88
C ILE A 195 -26.78 11.47 9.58
N ASN A 196 -25.49 11.60 9.28
CA ASN A 196 -25.00 12.19 8.04
C ASN A 196 -24.56 11.10 7.07
N ALA A 197 -24.95 11.22 5.80
CA ALA A 197 -24.38 10.49 4.67
C ALA A 197 -23.66 11.49 3.75
N SER A 198 -22.34 11.36 3.60
CA SER A 198 -21.51 12.32 2.86
C SER A 198 -20.93 11.70 1.59
N TYR A 199 -21.15 12.36 0.46
CA TYR A 199 -20.63 11.98 -0.86
C TYR A 199 -19.53 12.94 -1.30
N ALA A 200 -18.33 12.41 -1.49
CA ALA A 200 -17.27 13.14 -2.18
C ALA A 200 -17.61 13.28 -3.68
N PRO A 201 -17.24 14.40 -4.35
CA PRO A 201 -17.63 14.64 -5.73
C PRO A 201 -17.17 13.57 -6.72
N HIS A 202 -16.01 12.95 -6.48
CA HIS A 202 -15.49 11.87 -7.32
C HIS A 202 -16.26 10.54 -7.18
N ASN A 203 -17.09 10.39 -6.14
CA ASN A 203 -17.96 9.22 -5.95
C ASN A 203 -19.30 9.37 -6.67
N ILE A 204 -19.62 10.56 -7.17
CA ILE A 204 -20.86 10.87 -7.87
C ILE A 204 -20.61 10.81 -9.37
N ALA A 205 -21.14 9.79 -10.04
CA ALA A 205 -21.09 9.65 -11.50
C ALA A 205 -21.79 10.83 -12.19
N THR A 206 -23.02 11.12 -11.77
CA THR A 206 -23.81 12.25 -12.29
C THR A 206 -25.01 12.56 -11.40
N LEU A 207 -25.45 13.82 -11.42
CA LEU A 207 -26.80 14.20 -10.99
C LEU A 207 -27.78 14.02 -12.15
N VAL A 208 -28.90 13.35 -11.90
CA VAL A 208 -29.94 13.11 -12.91
C VAL A 208 -31.23 13.79 -12.51
N GLY A 209 -31.70 14.74 -13.33
CA GLY A 209 -33.03 15.35 -13.17
C GLY A 209 -34.10 14.59 -13.97
N ASN A 210 -35.33 14.52 -13.44
CA ASN A 210 -36.49 13.92 -14.10
C ASN A 210 -37.36 15.01 -14.76
N ARG A 211 -37.72 14.85 -16.05
CA ARG A 211 -38.44 15.91 -16.82
C ARG A 211 -39.97 15.80 -16.84
N ASP A 212 -40.56 14.61 -16.71
CA ASP A 212 -41.94 14.39 -17.21
C ASP A 212 -43.02 14.12 -16.14
N GLU A 213 -42.69 13.81 -14.88
CA GLU A 213 -43.72 13.50 -13.84
C GLU A 213 -43.56 14.28 -12.52
N ASP A 214 -42.32 14.56 -12.09
CA ASP A 214 -42.05 15.32 -10.87
C ASP A 214 -40.67 16.00 -10.99
N THR A 215 -40.66 17.21 -11.54
CA THR A 215 -39.42 17.97 -11.79
C THR A 215 -38.69 18.32 -10.47
N THR A 216 -39.37 18.16 -9.32
CA THR A 216 -38.80 18.35 -7.98
C THR A 216 -37.92 17.18 -7.52
N VAL A 217 -37.83 16.09 -8.30
CA VAL A 217 -36.99 14.92 -7.99
C VAL A 217 -35.64 14.98 -8.68
N VAL A 218 -34.58 14.85 -7.89
CA VAL A 218 -33.19 14.74 -8.36
C VAL A 218 -32.58 13.46 -7.84
N PHE A 219 -31.87 12.74 -8.70
CA PHE A 219 -31.11 11.55 -8.32
C PHE A 219 -29.62 11.86 -8.25
N VAL A 220 -28.99 11.45 -7.15
CA VAL A 220 -27.54 11.35 -7.04
C VAL A 220 -27.15 9.94 -7.48
N ARG A 221 -26.72 9.80 -8.73
CA ARG A 221 -26.16 8.53 -9.23
C ARG A 221 -24.71 8.46 -8.79
N ALA A 222 -24.44 7.57 -7.83
CA ALA A 222 -23.11 7.37 -7.28
C ALA A 222 -22.51 6.06 -7.79
N ASP A 223 -21.18 6.02 -7.92
CA ASP A 223 -20.39 4.83 -8.25
C ASP A 223 -19.76 4.20 -6.98
N GLU A 224 -19.80 4.93 -5.85
CA GLU A 224 -19.35 4.47 -4.53
C GLU A 224 -20.35 4.83 -3.42
N PRO A 225 -20.38 4.06 -2.32
CA PRO A 225 -21.12 4.39 -1.12
C PRO A 225 -20.73 5.73 -0.49
N PRO A 226 -21.69 6.44 0.13
CA PRO A 226 -21.37 7.57 0.98
C PRO A 226 -20.79 7.10 2.32
N VAL A 227 -20.12 8.03 3.00
CA VAL A 227 -19.66 7.85 4.38
C VAL A 227 -20.80 8.18 5.34
N TYR A 228 -21.16 7.22 6.20
CA TYR A 228 -22.18 7.41 7.25
C TYR A 228 -21.57 7.75 8.61
N THR A 229 -22.12 8.77 9.26
CA THR A 229 -21.66 9.26 10.56
C THR A 229 -22.84 9.65 11.46
N LEU A 230 -22.88 9.15 12.68
CA LEU A 230 -23.83 9.52 13.74
C LEU A 230 -23.27 10.69 14.56
N LEU A 231 -24.11 11.69 14.82
CA LEU A 231 -23.86 12.83 15.70
C LEU A 231 -24.82 12.77 16.89
N GLY A 232 -24.29 12.65 18.12
CA GLY A 232 -25.06 12.71 19.38
C GLY A 232 -24.52 11.80 20.51
N GLY A 233 -24.22 12.38 21.69
CA GLY A 233 -23.77 11.68 22.91
C GLY A 233 -23.12 12.63 23.95
N MET A 234 -22.90 12.17 25.20
CA MET A 234 -22.33 12.99 26.31
C MET A 234 -20.92 13.58 26.07
N MET A 235 -20.23 13.13 25.02
CA MET A 235 -18.96 13.67 24.54
C MET A 235 -19.18 13.99 23.06
N ASP A 236 -19.03 15.24 22.64
CA ASP A 236 -19.34 15.84 21.32
C ASP A 236 -18.67 15.19 20.07
N ASN A 237 -18.27 13.92 20.10
CA ASN A 237 -17.56 13.25 19.02
C ASN A 237 -18.52 12.43 18.14
N ALA A 238 -18.31 12.51 16.83
CA ALA A 238 -19.08 11.77 15.84
C ALA A 238 -18.72 10.26 15.85
N SER A 239 -19.60 9.37 15.35
CA SER A 239 -19.36 7.91 15.27
C SER A 239 -19.60 7.40 13.85
N ARG A 240 -18.66 6.62 13.28
CA ARG A 240 -18.81 5.99 11.95
C ARG A 240 -19.86 4.87 12.01
N MET A 241 -20.68 4.79 10.97
CA MET A 241 -21.82 3.89 10.87
C MET A 241 -21.79 3.03 9.61
N ALA A 242 -22.52 1.92 9.64
CA ALA A 242 -22.70 1.00 8.50
C ALA A 242 -23.90 1.35 7.59
N GLY A 243 -24.66 2.40 7.92
CA GLY A 243 -25.90 2.79 7.24
C GLY A 243 -26.69 3.84 8.02
N LEU A 244 -27.99 3.96 7.73
CA LEU A 244 -28.91 4.93 8.34
C LEU A 244 -29.43 4.53 9.74
N GLY A 245 -28.86 3.52 10.37
CA GLY A 245 -29.19 3.11 11.74
C GLY A 245 -28.36 1.90 12.19
N ARG A 246 -28.32 1.63 13.51
CA ARG A 246 -27.54 0.52 14.09
C ARG A 246 -27.97 -0.86 13.58
N ASN A 247 -29.27 -1.06 13.33
CA ASN A 247 -29.85 -2.33 12.88
C ASN A 247 -30.21 -2.35 11.39
N HIS A 248 -30.01 -1.25 10.65
CA HIS A 248 -30.37 -1.16 9.23
C HIS A 248 -29.11 -1.24 8.37
N LYS A 249 -28.71 -2.47 8.02
CA LYS A 249 -27.62 -2.70 7.06
C LYS A 249 -28.04 -2.20 5.68
N MET A 250 -27.15 -1.48 4.99
CA MET A 250 -27.39 -1.08 3.61
C MET A 250 -27.38 -2.31 2.70
N PRO A 251 -28.41 -2.52 1.85
CA PRO A 251 -28.38 -3.60 0.87
C PRO A 251 -27.23 -3.43 -0.15
N PRO A 252 -26.68 -4.52 -0.71
CA PRO A 252 -25.63 -4.45 -1.73
C PRO A 252 -26.05 -3.57 -2.92
N GLY A 253 -25.16 -2.67 -3.35
CA GLY A 253 -25.40 -1.75 -4.46
C GLY A 253 -26.26 -0.53 -4.13
N CYS A 254 -26.84 -0.42 -2.93
CA CYS A 254 -27.70 0.71 -2.56
C CYS A 254 -26.91 1.94 -2.09
N HIS A 255 -26.24 2.59 -3.01
CA HIS A 255 -25.45 3.80 -2.74
C HIS A 255 -25.91 5.03 -3.53
N SER A 256 -26.88 4.89 -4.45
CA SER A 256 -27.49 6.05 -5.11
C SER A 256 -28.65 6.59 -4.28
N LEU A 257 -28.90 7.90 -4.38
CA LEU A 257 -29.88 8.61 -3.56
C LEU A 257 -30.92 9.31 -4.41
N MET A 258 -32.19 9.07 -4.14
CA MET A 258 -33.32 9.83 -4.66
C MET A 258 -33.69 10.93 -3.67
N LEU A 259 -33.79 12.17 -4.17
CA LEU A 259 -34.13 13.37 -3.39
C LEU A 259 -35.38 14.01 -4.00
N ALA A 260 -36.44 14.19 -3.22
CA ALA A 260 -37.58 15.01 -3.63
C ALA A 260 -37.62 16.31 -2.82
N PHE A 261 -37.58 17.43 -3.52
CA PHE A 261 -37.58 18.77 -2.95
C PHE A 261 -39.01 19.29 -2.77
N GLN A 262 -39.18 20.34 -1.98
CA GLN A 262 -40.50 20.94 -1.77
C GLN A 262 -41.05 21.63 -3.02
N ASN A 263 -40.15 22.16 -3.87
CA ASN A 263 -40.50 22.85 -5.09
C ASN A 263 -39.34 22.81 -6.11
N GLN A 264 -39.65 23.17 -7.36
CA GLN A 264 -38.68 23.16 -8.46
C GLN A 264 -37.48 24.08 -8.21
N SER A 265 -37.72 25.25 -7.63
CA SER A 265 -36.67 26.26 -7.43
C SER A 265 -35.57 25.74 -6.51
N GLU A 266 -35.91 24.94 -5.49
CA GLU A 266 -34.94 24.32 -4.59
C GLU A 266 -34.13 23.22 -5.29
N ALA A 267 -34.77 22.36 -6.08
CA ALA A 267 -34.09 21.33 -6.88
C ALA A 267 -33.11 21.95 -7.89
N ASP A 268 -33.52 23.02 -8.58
CA ASP A 268 -32.68 23.75 -9.54
C ASP A 268 -31.50 24.44 -8.84
N ARG A 269 -31.74 25.06 -7.68
CA ARG A 269 -30.67 25.69 -6.88
C ARG A 269 -29.66 24.67 -6.38
N PHE A 270 -30.11 23.52 -5.90
CA PHE A 270 -29.24 22.43 -5.46
C PHE A 270 -28.37 21.94 -6.62
N THR A 271 -28.99 21.63 -7.76
CA THR A 271 -28.31 21.17 -8.98
C THR A 271 -27.32 22.20 -9.51
N TYR A 272 -27.70 23.49 -9.56
CA TYR A 272 -26.83 24.60 -9.93
C TYR A 272 -25.61 24.71 -9.01
N THR A 273 -25.80 24.57 -7.70
CA THR A 273 -24.72 24.65 -6.71
C THR A 273 -23.74 23.49 -6.89
N CYS A 274 -24.25 22.26 -7.02
CA CYS A 274 -23.44 21.07 -7.32
C CYS A 274 -22.63 21.21 -8.61
N ARG A 275 -23.25 21.69 -9.70
CA ARG A 275 -22.59 21.87 -11.00
C ARG A 275 -21.47 22.91 -10.95
N ASN A 276 -21.73 24.07 -10.35
CA ASN A 276 -20.83 25.23 -10.47
C ASN A 276 -19.82 25.33 -9.33
N ARG A 277 -20.11 24.76 -8.16
CA ARG A 277 -19.24 24.82 -6.98
C ARG A 277 -18.53 23.50 -6.68
N LEU A 278 -19.19 22.37 -6.95
CA LEU A 278 -18.59 21.04 -6.78
C LEU A 278 -18.13 20.43 -8.12
N HIS A 279 -18.37 21.10 -9.25
CA HIS A 279 -18.01 20.66 -10.60
C HIS A 279 -18.61 19.29 -10.99
N LEU A 280 -19.80 18.98 -10.49
CA LEU A 280 -20.49 17.72 -10.78
C LEU A 280 -21.15 17.70 -12.16
N ARG A 281 -21.09 16.54 -12.83
CA ARG A 281 -21.80 16.31 -14.10
C ARG A 281 -23.31 16.24 -13.86
N CYS A 282 -24.07 17.03 -14.60
CA CYS A 282 -25.53 17.02 -14.53
C CYS A 282 -26.10 16.53 -15.88
N SER A 283 -27.04 15.60 -15.82
CA SER A 283 -27.76 15.08 -16.99
C SER A 283 -29.28 15.14 -16.73
N THR A 284 -30.06 15.16 -17.81
CA THR A 284 -31.52 15.04 -17.73
C THR A 284 -31.94 13.84 -18.55
N GLN A 285 -32.72 12.94 -17.94
CA GLN A 285 -33.27 11.76 -18.61
C GLN A 285 -34.79 11.86 -18.66
N HIS A 286 -35.39 11.31 -19.70
CA HIS A 286 -36.84 11.20 -19.83
C HIS A 286 -37.30 9.98 -19.03
N HIS A 287 -38.21 10.19 -18.08
CA HIS A 287 -38.99 9.18 -17.37
C HIS A 287 -38.18 8.02 -16.73
N ILE A 288 -37.58 8.28 -15.56
CA ILE A 288 -36.97 7.23 -14.71
C ILE A 288 -38.08 6.53 -13.92
N LYS A 289 -38.40 5.28 -14.27
CA LYS A 289 -39.36 4.46 -13.50
C LYS A 289 -38.80 4.15 -12.11
N ILE A 290 -39.61 4.31 -11.07
CA ILE A 290 -39.23 4.00 -9.68
C ILE A 290 -39.91 2.70 -9.25
N HIS A 291 -39.12 1.69 -8.93
CA HIS A 291 -39.59 0.41 -8.38
C HIS A 291 -39.40 0.39 -6.87
N ASN A 292 -40.47 0.16 -6.10
CA ASN A 292 -40.38 -0.06 -4.66
C ASN A 292 -40.07 -1.53 -4.41
N HIS A 293 -38.79 -1.85 -4.15
CA HIS A 293 -38.37 -3.20 -3.81
C HIS A 293 -37.82 -3.21 -2.38
N ILE A 294 -38.62 -3.75 -1.46
CA ILE A 294 -38.14 -4.06 -0.11
C ILE A 294 -37.38 -5.39 -0.21
N SER A 295 -36.08 -5.35 0.03
CA SER A 295 -35.26 -6.55 0.09
C SER A 295 -35.72 -7.42 1.27
N ASN A 296 -36.29 -8.59 1.00
CA ASN A 296 -36.65 -9.57 2.02
C ASN A 296 -35.44 -10.49 2.31
N GLY A 297 -35.07 -10.67 3.58
CA GLY A 297 -33.96 -11.52 4.01
C GLY A 297 -34.05 -12.99 3.54
N THR A 298 -35.27 -13.48 3.30
CA THR A 298 -35.56 -14.83 2.76
C THR A 298 -34.98 -15.10 1.37
N SER A 299 -34.63 -14.07 0.60
CA SER A 299 -34.02 -14.26 -0.73
C SER A 299 -32.54 -14.64 -0.65
N VAL A 300 -31.80 -14.13 0.34
CA VAL A 300 -30.35 -14.37 0.50
C VAL A 300 -30.08 -15.81 0.98
N GLU A 301 -30.94 -16.33 1.86
CA GLU A 301 -30.87 -17.73 2.30
C GLU A 301 -31.06 -18.69 1.13
N LYS A 302 -32.08 -18.45 0.28
CA LYS A 302 -32.32 -19.23 -0.94
C LYS A 302 -31.16 -19.15 -1.93
N LEU A 303 -30.50 -18.00 -2.03
CA LEU A 303 -29.29 -17.87 -2.85
C LEU A 303 -28.21 -18.82 -2.35
N HIS A 304 -27.83 -18.73 -1.08
CA HIS A 304 -26.76 -19.58 -0.55
C HIS A 304 -27.13 -21.07 -0.54
N GLU A 305 -28.39 -21.43 -0.33
CA GLU A 305 -28.87 -22.81 -0.50
C GLU A 305 -28.64 -23.29 -1.95
N SER A 306 -28.99 -22.48 -2.94
CA SER A 306 -28.73 -22.79 -4.34
C SER A 306 -27.23 -22.86 -4.67
N LEU A 307 -26.43 -21.93 -4.15
CA LEU A 307 -24.98 -21.91 -4.40
C LEU A 307 -24.25 -23.07 -3.72
N SER A 308 -24.79 -23.61 -2.62
CA SER A 308 -24.19 -24.78 -1.95
C SER A 308 -24.27 -26.07 -2.76
N GLN A 309 -25.10 -26.10 -3.81
CA GLN A 309 -25.29 -27.25 -4.70
C GLN A 309 -24.31 -27.25 -5.89
N ILE A 310 -23.48 -26.22 -6.03
CA ILE A 310 -22.50 -26.08 -7.12
C ILE A 310 -21.07 -25.98 -6.56
N PRO A 311 -20.04 -26.33 -7.35
CA PRO A 311 -18.65 -26.17 -6.94
C PRO A 311 -18.35 -24.72 -6.55
N TYR A 312 -17.55 -24.57 -5.48
CA TYR A 312 -17.28 -23.26 -4.88
C TYR A 312 -16.75 -22.22 -5.85
N LYS A 313 -15.85 -22.62 -6.77
CA LYS A 313 -15.27 -21.71 -7.76
C LYS A 313 -16.36 -21.05 -8.62
N LEU A 314 -17.34 -21.83 -9.10
CA LEU A 314 -18.46 -21.32 -9.89
C LEU A 314 -19.45 -20.53 -9.02
N GLY A 315 -19.76 -21.04 -7.83
CA GLY A 315 -20.64 -20.34 -6.88
C GLY A 315 -20.09 -18.98 -6.44
N PHE A 316 -18.77 -18.85 -6.33
CA PHE A 316 -18.08 -17.61 -6.01
C PHE A 316 -18.26 -16.57 -7.13
N GLU A 317 -18.04 -16.96 -8.39
CA GLU A 317 -18.26 -16.07 -9.53
C GLU A 317 -19.73 -15.66 -9.66
N ALA A 318 -20.67 -16.58 -9.39
CA ALA A 318 -22.09 -16.28 -9.36
C ALA A 318 -22.44 -15.24 -8.27
N GLU A 319 -22.01 -15.45 -7.02
CA GLU A 319 -22.26 -14.50 -5.94
C GLU A 319 -21.59 -13.14 -6.17
N LYS A 320 -20.39 -13.14 -6.77
CA LYS A 320 -19.65 -11.92 -7.12
C LYS A 320 -20.45 -11.01 -8.04
N THR A 321 -21.19 -11.56 -9.02
CA THR A 321 -22.08 -10.73 -9.87
C THR A 321 -23.20 -10.04 -9.08
N VAL A 322 -23.65 -10.64 -7.97
CA VAL A 322 -24.64 -10.04 -7.07
C VAL A 322 -23.99 -8.95 -6.22
N ALA A 323 -22.80 -9.21 -5.67
CA ALA A 323 -22.03 -8.24 -4.89
C ALA A 323 -21.69 -6.99 -5.72
N ASP A 324 -21.30 -7.18 -6.99
CA ASP A 324 -21.01 -6.13 -7.97
C ASP A 324 -22.27 -5.45 -8.53
N SER A 325 -23.46 -5.89 -8.12
CA SER A 325 -24.75 -5.37 -8.58
C SER A 325 -24.99 -5.52 -10.09
N LEU A 326 -24.34 -6.49 -10.73
CA LEU A 326 -24.57 -6.86 -12.14
C LEU A 326 -25.85 -7.67 -12.29
N LEU A 327 -26.07 -8.61 -11.37
CA LEU A 327 -27.26 -9.47 -11.29
C LEU A 327 -27.96 -9.30 -9.95
N SER A 328 -29.27 -9.50 -9.93
CA SER A 328 -30.04 -9.62 -8.69
C SER A 328 -30.03 -11.06 -8.18
N VAL A 329 -30.38 -11.24 -6.91
CA VAL A 329 -30.56 -12.58 -6.33
C VAL A 329 -31.59 -13.40 -7.12
N THR A 330 -32.68 -12.77 -7.56
CA THR A 330 -33.70 -13.41 -8.39
C THR A 330 -33.18 -13.83 -9.76
N ASP A 331 -32.27 -13.07 -10.35
CA ASP A 331 -31.65 -13.44 -11.63
C ASP A 331 -30.81 -14.71 -11.49
N ILE A 332 -29.99 -14.81 -10.44
CA ILE A 332 -29.19 -16.02 -10.17
C ILE A 332 -30.08 -17.23 -9.91
N LEU A 333 -31.13 -17.07 -9.11
CA LEU A 333 -32.08 -18.16 -8.85
C LEU A 333 -32.79 -18.61 -10.14
N SER A 334 -33.08 -17.68 -11.07
CA SER A 334 -33.65 -18.02 -12.38
C SER A 334 -32.66 -18.74 -13.31
N LEU A 335 -31.35 -18.52 -13.12
CA LEU A 335 -30.27 -19.14 -13.87
C LEU A 335 -29.82 -20.48 -13.28
N LYS A 336 -30.37 -20.91 -12.13
CA LYS A 336 -29.93 -22.10 -11.39
C LYS A 336 -29.71 -23.33 -12.29
N GLU A 337 -30.72 -23.70 -13.07
CA GLU A 337 -30.65 -24.86 -13.97
C GLU A 337 -29.56 -24.68 -15.05
N ALA A 338 -29.42 -23.48 -15.60
CA ALA A 338 -28.41 -23.19 -16.62
C ALA A 338 -26.98 -23.22 -16.05
N ILE A 339 -26.78 -22.78 -14.80
CA ILE A 339 -25.50 -22.85 -14.09
C ILE A 339 -25.13 -24.31 -13.76
N LEU A 340 -26.11 -25.12 -13.34
CA LEU A 340 -25.91 -26.55 -13.12
C LEU A 340 -25.56 -27.29 -14.41
N SER A 341 -26.25 -27.00 -15.52
CA SER A 341 -25.90 -27.54 -16.84
C SER A 341 -24.50 -27.12 -17.27
N LEU A 342 -24.13 -25.84 -17.08
CA LEU A 342 -22.79 -25.34 -17.40
C LEU A 342 -21.70 -26.14 -16.66
N GLN A 343 -21.90 -26.40 -15.37
CA GLN A 343 -20.97 -27.20 -14.57
C GLN A 343 -20.91 -28.66 -15.03
N ALA A 344 -22.05 -29.26 -15.36
CA ALA A 344 -22.11 -30.65 -15.80
C ALA A 344 -21.48 -30.85 -17.19
N GLU A 345 -21.63 -29.88 -18.08
CA GLU A 345 -21.15 -29.95 -19.47
C GLU A 345 -19.66 -29.54 -19.61
N HIS A 346 -19.16 -28.62 -18.78
CA HIS A 346 -17.84 -28.02 -18.95
C HIS A 346 -16.87 -28.17 -17.76
N GLY A 347 -17.29 -28.82 -16.66
CA GLY A 347 -16.39 -29.17 -15.57
C GLY A 347 -15.62 -27.96 -15.00
N ASP A 348 -14.29 -28.00 -15.08
CA ASP A 348 -13.40 -26.98 -14.51
C ASP A 348 -13.40 -25.65 -15.28
N ASP A 349 -13.87 -25.61 -16.53
CA ASP A 349 -13.95 -24.39 -17.33
C ASP A 349 -15.17 -23.52 -16.96
N ALA A 350 -16.16 -24.09 -16.28
CA ALA A 350 -17.42 -23.43 -15.96
C ALA A 350 -17.27 -22.09 -15.20
N PRO A 351 -16.38 -21.94 -14.20
CA PRO A 351 -16.15 -20.65 -13.53
C PRO A 351 -15.61 -19.58 -14.48
N GLU A 352 -14.73 -19.94 -15.42
CA GLU A 352 -14.15 -19.00 -16.37
C GLU A 352 -15.16 -18.57 -17.44
N ILE A 353 -15.98 -19.52 -17.91
CA ILE A 353 -17.12 -19.23 -18.79
C ILE A 353 -18.09 -18.27 -18.10
N PHE A 354 -18.41 -18.51 -16.83
CA PHE A 354 -19.31 -17.64 -16.07
C PHE A 354 -18.71 -16.25 -15.84
N ARG A 355 -17.40 -16.15 -15.62
CA ARG A 355 -16.68 -14.87 -15.54
C ARG A 355 -16.77 -14.11 -16.88
N SER A 356 -16.63 -14.80 -18.00
CA SER A 356 -16.82 -14.21 -19.34
C SER A 356 -18.24 -13.70 -19.54
N PHE A 357 -19.24 -14.45 -19.06
CA PHE A 357 -20.65 -14.02 -19.06
C PHE A 357 -20.86 -12.76 -18.20
N ALA A 358 -20.29 -12.73 -17.00
CA ALA A 358 -20.31 -11.54 -16.14
C ALA A 358 -19.62 -10.33 -16.79
N SER A 359 -18.52 -10.56 -17.51
CA SER A 359 -17.80 -9.54 -18.28
C SER A 359 -18.70 -8.96 -19.37
N GLU A 360 -19.36 -9.80 -20.17
CA GLU A 360 -20.30 -9.33 -21.19
C GLU A 360 -21.49 -8.58 -20.58
N LEU A 361 -22.03 -9.06 -19.45
CA LEU A 361 -23.09 -8.37 -18.71
C LEU A 361 -22.66 -6.97 -18.24
N ALA A 362 -21.41 -6.84 -17.81
CA ALA A 362 -20.82 -5.56 -17.45
C ALA A 362 -20.52 -4.68 -18.66
N GLY A 363 -20.77 -5.12 -19.90
CA GLY A 363 -20.37 -4.42 -21.12
C GLY A 363 -18.86 -4.43 -21.35
N ARG A 364 -18.14 -5.32 -20.65
CA ARG A 364 -16.74 -5.68 -20.90
C ARG A 364 -16.75 -6.82 -21.92
N SER A 365 -17.21 -6.53 -23.14
CA SER A 365 -16.77 -7.37 -24.26
C SER A 365 -15.27 -7.16 -24.32
N ALA A 366 -14.47 -8.22 -24.24
CA ALA A 366 -13.08 -8.16 -24.67
C ALA A 366 -13.07 -7.35 -25.96
N SER A 367 -12.20 -6.33 -26.01
CA SER A 367 -11.97 -5.56 -27.23
C SER A 367 -11.38 -6.53 -28.23
N ARG A 368 -12.22 -7.37 -28.85
CA ARG A 368 -11.95 -7.98 -30.14
C ARG A 368 -11.63 -6.79 -31.01
N THR A 369 -10.35 -6.71 -31.37
CA THR A 369 -9.77 -5.77 -32.32
C THR A 369 -10.78 -5.46 -33.41
N LYS A 370 -10.80 -4.21 -33.86
CA LYS A 370 -11.80 -3.64 -34.78
C LYS A 370 -11.91 -4.34 -36.15
N HIS A 371 -11.28 -5.49 -36.36
CA HIS A 371 -11.46 -6.30 -37.55
C HIS A 371 -12.76 -7.11 -37.49
N ARG A 372 -13.69 -6.70 -38.36
CA ARG A 372 -15.04 -7.23 -38.63
C ARG A 372 -16.18 -6.62 -37.81
N LYS A 373 -16.42 -5.31 -38.00
CA LYS A 373 -17.80 -4.79 -37.92
C LYS A 373 -18.54 -5.06 -39.23
N ARG A 374 -19.42 -6.07 -39.22
CA ARG A 374 -20.75 -5.89 -39.83
C ARG A 374 -21.64 -5.22 -38.78
N PRO A 375 -22.49 -4.25 -39.14
CA PRO A 375 -23.27 -3.47 -38.19
C PRO A 375 -24.47 -4.28 -37.68
N ALA A 376 -24.26 -5.17 -36.72
CA ALA A 376 -25.35 -5.77 -35.95
C ALA A 376 -25.56 -4.97 -34.65
N ARG A 377 -25.94 -3.69 -34.78
CA ARG A 377 -26.30 -2.87 -33.61
C ARG A 377 -27.73 -2.38 -33.76
N ARG A 378 -28.70 -3.27 -33.49
CA ARG A 378 -30.11 -2.97 -33.12
C ARG A 378 -31.01 -4.18 -32.80
N GLN A 379 -30.50 -5.27 -32.22
CA GLN A 379 -31.36 -6.42 -31.83
C GLN A 379 -31.24 -6.93 -30.37
N SER A 380 -30.37 -6.38 -29.51
CA SER A 380 -30.08 -7.04 -28.22
C SER A 380 -30.87 -6.58 -26.99
N SER A 381 -32.00 -5.86 -27.14
CA SER A 381 -32.83 -5.47 -25.98
C SER A 381 -33.82 -6.55 -25.51
N GLN A 382 -33.77 -7.78 -26.04
CA GLN A 382 -34.71 -8.87 -25.71
C GLN A 382 -34.09 -10.27 -25.53
N GLU A 383 -32.75 -10.42 -25.50
CA GLU A 383 -32.14 -11.73 -25.23
C GLU A 383 -32.29 -12.10 -23.74
N SER A 384 -32.79 -13.31 -23.44
CA SER A 384 -32.93 -13.79 -22.06
C SER A 384 -31.58 -14.13 -21.43
N LEU A 385 -31.44 -14.02 -20.10
CA LEU A 385 -30.17 -14.34 -19.40
C LEU A 385 -29.66 -15.77 -19.71
N PRO A 386 -30.51 -16.83 -19.73
CA PRO A 386 -30.04 -18.17 -20.12
C PRO A 386 -29.56 -18.26 -21.57
N SER A 387 -30.21 -17.54 -22.50
CA SER A 387 -29.80 -17.49 -23.92
C SER A 387 -28.42 -16.83 -24.06
N LEU A 388 -28.21 -15.72 -23.34
CA LEU A 388 -26.93 -15.01 -23.29
C LEU A 388 -25.81 -15.89 -22.74
N LEU A 389 -26.05 -16.61 -21.63
CA LEU A 389 -25.07 -17.54 -21.05
C LEU A 389 -24.69 -18.64 -22.05
N ARG A 390 -25.66 -19.24 -22.75
CA ARG A 390 -25.38 -20.25 -23.78
C ARG A 390 -24.57 -19.69 -24.95
N ARG A 391 -24.87 -18.48 -25.41
CA ARG A 391 -24.12 -17.84 -26.49
C ARG A 391 -22.66 -17.59 -26.06
N VAL A 392 -22.44 -17.01 -24.88
CA VAL A 392 -21.10 -16.82 -24.30
C VAL A 392 -20.35 -18.13 -24.19
N THR A 393 -21.02 -19.19 -23.74
CA THR A 393 -20.45 -20.53 -23.62
C THR A 393 -19.99 -21.05 -24.99
N GLN A 394 -20.84 -20.94 -26.02
CA GLN A 394 -20.47 -21.35 -27.38
C GLN A 394 -19.32 -20.53 -27.97
N GLU A 395 -19.29 -19.23 -27.70
CA GLU A 395 -18.20 -18.34 -28.10
C GLU A 395 -16.89 -18.72 -27.38
N PHE A 396 -16.94 -18.98 -26.08
CA PHE A 396 -15.80 -19.41 -25.27
C PHE A 396 -15.21 -20.73 -25.75
N ILE A 397 -16.05 -21.73 -26.02
CA ILE A 397 -15.62 -23.05 -26.54
C ILE A 397 -14.99 -22.90 -27.92
N LYS A 398 -15.62 -22.13 -28.82
CA LYS A 398 -15.04 -21.84 -30.15
C LYS A 398 -13.69 -21.16 -30.06
N GLU A 399 -13.46 -20.38 -29.01
CA GLU A 399 -12.18 -19.74 -28.77
C GLU A 399 -11.14 -20.67 -28.15
N HIS A 400 -11.53 -21.57 -27.25
CA HIS A 400 -10.66 -22.59 -26.65
C HIS A 400 -10.26 -23.70 -27.63
N GLN A 401 -11.05 -23.95 -28.67
CA GLN A 401 -10.71 -24.88 -29.75
C GLN A 401 -9.66 -24.33 -30.73
N LYS A 402 -9.27 -23.06 -30.62
CA LYS A 402 -8.16 -22.50 -31.40
C LYS A 402 -6.84 -22.91 -30.76
N PRO A 403 -5.80 -23.25 -31.53
CA PRO A 403 -4.46 -23.44 -30.98
C PRO A 403 -4.04 -22.13 -30.30
N ARG A 404 -4.01 -22.12 -28.97
CA ARG A 404 -3.55 -20.98 -28.16
C ARG A 404 -2.37 -21.44 -27.30
N PRO A 405 -1.26 -20.71 -27.28
CA PRO A 405 -0.22 -20.90 -26.28
C PRO A 405 -0.81 -20.72 -24.87
N LEU A 406 -0.45 -21.61 -23.95
CA LEU A 406 -0.98 -21.65 -22.57
C LEU A 406 -0.31 -20.54 -21.74
N LEU A 407 -0.70 -19.28 -21.96
CA LEU A 407 -0.24 -18.13 -21.16
C LEU A 407 -0.90 -18.07 -19.77
N ALA A 408 -1.90 -18.92 -19.49
CA ALA A 408 -2.53 -19.04 -18.17
C ALA A 408 -1.53 -19.61 -17.14
N PRO A 409 -1.46 -19.10 -15.90
CA PRO A 409 -0.54 -19.60 -14.86
C PRO A 409 -0.88 -21.03 -14.40
N PRO A 410 -0.07 -22.09 -14.66
CA PRO A 410 0.04 -23.26 -13.82
C PRO A 410 0.28 -22.84 -12.38
N PRO A 411 -0.24 -23.62 -11.42
CA PRO A 411 0.11 -23.45 -10.02
C PRO A 411 1.62 -23.66 -9.86
N GLN A 412 2.36 -22.57 -9.69
CA GLN A 412 3.77 -22.61 -9.33
C GLN A 412 3.92 -23.04 -7.87
N SER A 413 4.98 -23.78 -7.55
CA SER A 413 5.45 -23.99 -6.17
C SER A 413 5.89 -22.65 -5.56
N GLY A 414 4.96 -21.91 -4.94
CA GLY A 414 5.24 -20.68 -4.18
C GLY A 414 4.16 -19.59 -4.28
N VAL A 415 3.32 -19.64 -5.32
CA VAL A 415 2.22 -18.69 -5.55
C VAL A 415 0.90 -19.45 -5.48
N TYR A 416 -0.02 -18.95 -4.66
CA TYR A 416 -1.28 -19.62 -4.34
C TYR A 416 -2.45 -18.76 -4.85
N LEU A 417 -3.48 -19.37 -5.43
CA LEU A 417 -4.69 -18.66 -5.85
C LEU A 417 -5.64 -18.47 -4.66
N SER A 418 -5.75 -17.23 -4.19
CA SER A 418 -6.53 -16.86 -3.01
C SER A 418 -7.86 -16.20 -3.38
N TYR A 419 -8.92 -16.55 -2.64
CA TYR A 419 -10.23 -15.89 -2.70
C TYR A 419 -10.33 -14.88 -1.57
N HIS A 420 -10.75 -13.66 -1.90
CA HIS A 420 -10.77 -12.52 -0.99
C HIS A 420 -12.21 -12.03 -0.77
N LEU A 421 -12.54 -11.76 0.50
CA LEU A 421 -13.74 -11.06 0.93
C LEU A 421 -13.33 -9.74 1.58
N ILE A 422 -13.58 -8.62 0.91
CA ILE A 422 -13.31 -7.29 1.44
C ILE A 422 -14.59 -6.74 2.05
N LEU A 423 -14.55 -6.41 3.33
CA LEU A 423 -15.65 -5.85 4.09
C LEU A 423 -15.45 -4.35 4.28
N THR A 424 -16.35 -3.56 3.70
CA THR A 424 -16.41 -2.11 3.92
C THR A 424 -17.50 -1.78 4.95
N PRO A 425 -17.62 -0.52 5.42
CA PRO A 425 -18.67 -0.16 6.38
C PRO A 425 -20.08 -0.52 5.92
N THR A 426 -20.37 -0.38 4.62
CA THR A 426 -21.72 -0.56 4.07
C THR A 426 -21.88 -1.84 3.25
N ARG A 427 -20.85 -2.31 2.53
CA ARG A 427 -20.93 -3.47 1.63
C ARG A 427 -19.86 -4.55 1.89
N TYR A 428 -19.90 -5.60 1.08
CA TYR A 428 -18.82 -6.56 0.91
C TYR A 428 -18.47 -6.63 -0.58
N ILE A 429 -17.22 -6.98 -0.88
CA ILE A 429 -16.67 -7.11 -2.23
C ILE A 429 -15.98 -8.47 -2.32
N LEU A 430 -16.25 -9.21 -3.38
CA LEU A 430 -15.62 -10.50 -3.67
C LEU A 430 -14.56 -10.32 -4.75
N GLU A 431 -13.31 -10.62 -4.40
CA GLU A 431 -12.16 -10.54 -5.30
C GLU A 431 -11.46 -11.90 -5.35
N GLY A 432 -10.91 -12.27 -6.50
CA GLY A 432 -10.27 -13.56 -6.68
C GLY A 432 -10.87 -14.41 -7.80
N PRO A 433 -10.21 -15.55 -8.11
CA PRO A 433 -8.93 -16.00 -7.53
C PRO A 433 -7.77 -15.07 -7.94
N VAL A 434 -6.99 -14.59 -6.97
CA VAL A 434 -5.80 -13.75 -7.20
C VAL A 434 -4.53 -14.46 -6.74
N PRO A 435 -3.41 -14.33 -7.46
CA PRO A 435 -2.11 -14.81 -6.99
C PRO A 435 -1.73 -14.14 -5.66
N ASP A 436 -1.44 -14.93 -4.63
CA ASP A 436 -1.01 -14.48 -3.31
C ASP A 436 0.22 -15.29 -2.85
N GLN A 437 0.99 -14.74 -1.91
CA GLN A 437 2.18 -15.41 -1.40
C GLN A 437 1.80 -16.63 -0.55
N SER A 438 2.41 -17.79 -0.84
CA SER A 438 2.19 -19.01 -0.07
C SER A 438 2.71 -18.91 1.38
N ASN A 439 2.13 -19.69 2.29
CA ASN A 439 2.58 -19.84 3.68
C ASN A 439 2.50 -21.31 4.14
N SER A 440 3.09 -21.63 5.29
CA SER A 440 3.22 -23.02 5.77
C SER A 440 1.88 -23.73 5.93
N VAL A 441 0.83 -23.04 6.40
CA VAL A 441 -0.52 -23.62 6.59
C VAL A 441 -1.15 -23.96 5.24
N LEU A 442 -1.16 -23.01 4.30
CA LEU A 442 -1.75 -23.24 2.98
C LEU A 442 -1.04 -24.37 2.23
N ARG A 443 0.28 -24.52 2.40
CA ARG A 443 1.05 -25.62 1.80
C ARG A 443 0.76 -26.96 2.45
N ARG A 444 0.71 -26.99 3.79
CA ARG A 444 0.53 -28.23 4.56
C ARG A 444 -0.80 -28.91 4.22
N TYR A 445 -1.86 -28.12 4.00
CA TYR A 445 -3.20 -28.67 3.82
C TYR A 445 -3.67 -28.74 2.37
N GLY A 446 -2.99 -28.15 1.39
CA GLY A 446 -3.26 -28.43 -0.04
C GLY A 446 -4.64 -28.07 -0.62
N HIS A 447 -5.55 -27.46 0.14
CA HIS A 447 -6.95 -27.19 -0.27
C HIS A 447 -7.26 -25.68 -0.45
N PRO A 448 -6.83 -25.06 -1.57
CA PRO A 448 -6.87 -23.62 -1.70
C PRO A 448 -8.27 -22.98 -1.63
N GLU A 449 -9.25 -23.67 -2.19
CA GLU A 449 -10.65 -23.28 -2.21
C GLU A 449 -11.32 -23.29 -0.83
N CYS A 450 -10.67 -23.88 0.18
CA CYS A 450 -11.17 -23.96 1.53
C CYS A 450 -10.71 -22.80 2.42
N PHE A 451 -9.76 -21.98 1.97
CA PHE A 451 -9.30 -20.79 2.67
C PHE A 451 -9.81 -19.50 2.01
N LEU A 452 -10.23 -18.56 2.84
CA LEU A 452 -10.74 -17.26 2.43
C LEU A 452 -9.97 -16.16 3.16
N ARG A 453 -9.39 -15.23 2.40
CA ARG A 453 -8.77 -14.03 2.98
C ARG A 453 -9.85 -12.97 3.19
N VAL A 454 -10.02 -12.51 4.43
CA VAL A 454 -11.01 -11.48 4.79
C VAL A 454 -10.26 -10.19 5.13
N CYS A 455 -10.65 -9.07 4.51
CA CYS A 455 -10.01 -7.77 4.69
C CYS A 455 -11.02 -6.73 5.19
N PHE A 456 -10.66 -5.93 6.19
CA PHE A 456 -11.48 -4.83 6.69
C PHE A 456 -10.94 -3.50 6.14
N GLN A 457 -11.74 -2.83 5.31
CA GLN A 457 -11.34 -1.59 4.62
C GLN A 457 -12.42 -0.53 4.75
N ASP A 458 -12.08 0.73 4.48
CA ASP A 458 -13.05 1.81 4.30
C ASP A 458 -13.63 1.78 2.86
N GLU A 459 -14.66 2.58 2.57
CA GLU A 459 -15.40 2.54 1.29
C GLU A 459 -14.54 2.82 0.06
N ASN A 460 -13.52 3.65 0.23
CA ASN A 460 -12.52 3.99 -0.77
C ASN A 460 -11.42 2.90 -0.91
N GLY A 461 -11.47 1.83 -0.11
CA GLY A 461 -10.48 0.75 -0.04
C GLY A 461 -9.21 1.07 0.77
N SER A 462 -9.16 2.18 1.52
CA SER A 462 -8.07 2.42 2.49
C SER A 462 -8.30 1.64 3.78
N LYS A 463 -7.29 1.59 4.65
CA LYS A 463 -7.48 1.03 6.01
C LYS A 463 -8.47 1.87 6.80
N LEU A 464 -9.16 1.22 7.73
CA LEU A 464 -10.03 1.90 8.68
C LEU A 464 -9.16 2.58 9.74
N HIS A 465 -9.24 3.90 9.83
CA HIS A 465 -8.48 4.65 10.82
C HIS A 465 -9.39 5.42 11.76
N ARG A 466 -8.98 5.50 13.02
CA ARG A 466 -9.59 6.39 14.00
C ARG A 466 -9.23 7.83 13.66
N GLU A 467 -10.24 8.70 13.55
CA GLU A 467 -10.03 10.13 13.45
C GLU A 467 -10.20 10.80 14.83
N PRO A 468 -9.54 11.95 15.09
CA PRO A 468 -9.68 12.64 16.39
C PRO A 468 -11.13 12.96 16.78
N ASP A 469 -11.95 13.32 15.79
CA ASP A 469 -13.33 13.81 16.01
C ASP A 469 -14.39 12.75 15.66
N CYS A 470 -13.96 11.56 15.20
CA CYS A 470 -14.85 10.51 14.76
C CYS A 470 -14.39 9.13 15.24
N THR A 471 -15.21 8.46 16.06
CA THR A 471 -14.94 7.11 16.54
C THR A 471 -15.39 6.06 15.54
N ILE A 472 -14.65 4.95 15.46
CA ILE A 472 -15.00 3.78 14.62
C ILE A 472 -15.51 2.59 15.44
N ILE A 473 -15.57 2.75 16.77
CA ILE A 473 -15.83 1.63 17.71
C ILE A 473 -17.16 0.94 17.42
N ASP A 474 -18.23 1.71 17.24
CA ASP A 474 -19.56 1.17 16.99
C ASP A 474 -19.57 0.34 15.69
N LEU A 475 -18.94 0.85 14.63
CA LEU A 475 -18.78 0.12 13.38
C LEU A 475 -18.03 -1.19 13.58
N LEU A 476 -16.87 -1.16 14.24
CA LEU A 476 -16.05 -2.34 14.45
C LEU A 476 -16.79 -3.42 15.26
N ARG A 477 -17.46 -3.01 16.35
CA ARG A 477 -18.17 -3.92 17.26
C ARG A 477 -19.45 -4.48 16.67
N VAL A 478 -20.24 -3.67 15.97
CA VAL A 478 -21.55 -4.10 15.45
C VAL A 478 -21.41 -4.89 14.15
N ARG A 479 -20.46 -4.52 13.28
CA ARG A 479 -20.33 -5.14 11.95
C ARG A 479 -19.26 -6.22 11.89
N TYR A 480 -18.03 -5.93 12.32
CA TYR A 480 -16.89 -6.80 12.03
C TYR A 480 -16.63 -7.84 13.11
N ARG A 481 -16.84 -7.50 14.39
CA ARG A 481 -16.67 -8.44 15.50
C ARG A 481 -17.51 -9.71 15.30
N ASN A 482 -18.79 -9.56 14.95
CA ASN A 482 -19.68 -10.70 14.74
C ASN A 482 -19.20 -11.62 13.61
N ILE A 483 -18.58 -11.06 12.55
CA ILE A 483 -18.03 -11.86 11.45
C ILE A 483 -16.84 -12.71 11.92
N LEU A 484 -16.00 -12.18 12.83
CA LEU A 484 -14.89 -12.94 13.41
C LEU A 484 -15.37 -14.08 14.34
N LEU A 485 -16.54 -13.95 14.96
CA LEU A 485 -17.10 -14.94 15.90
C LEU A 485 -17.97 -15.97 15.20
N ASP A 486 -18.96 -15.50 14.45
CA ASP A 486 -20.01 -16.32 13.84
C ASP A 486 -19.54 -16.89 12.48
N GLY A 487 -18.46 -16.34 11.94
CA GLY A 487 -17.99 -16.64 10.59
C GLY A 487 -18.69 -15.81 9.51
N CYS A 488 -18.44 -16.16 8.25
CA CYS A 488 -19.16 -15.61 7.11
C CYS A 488 -19.56 -16.72 6.14
N ARG A 489 -20.63 -16.49 5.39
CA ARG A 489 -21.09 -17.41 4.33
C ARG A 489 -20.74 -16.82 2.98
N VAL A 490 -20.03 -17.58 2.15
CA VAL A 490 -19.61 -17.19 0.80
C VAL A 490 -19.79 -18.39 -0.12
N ALA A 491 -20.45 -18.17 -1.26
CA ALA A 491 -20.79 -19.18 -2.26
C ALA A 491 -21.45 -20.43 -1.66
N GLY A 492 -22.28 -20.24 -0.64
CA GLY A 492 -23.00 -21.31 0.05
C GLY A 492 -22.21 -22.02 1.16
N ARG A 493 -20.89 -21.86 1.23
CA ARG A 493 -20.01 -22.43 2.27
C ARG A 493 -19.90 -21.52 3.49
N GLN A 494 -19.81 -22.12 4.68
CA GLN A 494 -19.58 -21.40 5.94
C GLN A 494 -18.08 -21.38 6.24
N PHE A 495 -17.53 -20.18 6.37
CA PHE A 495 -16.13 -19.92 6.69
C PHE A 495 -16.02 -19.43 8.13
N GLN A 496 -15.07 -20.00 8.88
CA GLN A 496 -14.78 -19.64 10.26
C GLN A 496 -13.44 -18.93 10.35
N PHE A 497 -13.32 -17.94 11.22
CA PHE A 497 -12.06 -17.24 11.46
C PHE A 497 -10.98 -18.25 11.83
N LEU A 498 -9.80 -18.19 11.21
CA LEU A 498 -8.69 -19.12 11.43
C LEU A 498 -7.54 -18.44 12.17
N GLY A 499 -7.05 -17.31 11.65
CA GLY A 499 -5.89 -16.61 12.18
C GLY A 499 -5.49 -15.45 11.28
N TYR A 500 -4.27 -14.94 11.41
CA TYR A 500 -3.74 -13.86 10.56
C TYR A 500 -2.22 -13.95 10.50
N SER A 501 -1.57 -13.33 9.51
CA SER A 501 -0.13 -13.06 9.57
C SER A 501 0.13 -11.69 10.18
N MET A 502 1.35 -11.41 10.68
CA MET A 502 1.66 -10.08 11.26
C MET A 502 1.55 -8.96 10.22
N SER A 503 1.92 -9.23 8.96
CA SER A 503 1.69 -8.31 7.84
C SER A 503 0.19 -8.19 7.53
N GLY A 504 -0.55 -9.30 7.55
CA GLY A 504 -2.00 -9.32 7.41
C GLY A 504 -2.70 -8.43 8.44
N LEU A 505 -2.38 -8.59 9.73
CA LEU A 505 -2.95 -7.77 10.81
C LEU A 505 -2.69 -6.28 10.59
N LYS A 506 -1.46 -5.90 10.20
CA LYS A 506 -1.11 -4.51 9.84
C LYS A 506 -1.91 -3.99 8.65
N GLU A 507 -2.32 -4.85 7.73
CA GLU A 507 -3.17 -4.54 6.58
C GLU A 507 -4.68 -4.76 6.87
N HIS A 508 -5.05 -5.00 8.13
CA HIS A 508 -6.42 -5.29 8.59
C HIS A 508 -7.03 -6.50 7.84
N SER A 509 -6.20 -7.52 7.61
CA SER A 509 -6.52 -8.74 6.87
C SER A 509 -6.28 -10.00 7.72
N VAL A 510 -7.20 -10.95 7.62
CA VAL A 510 -7.24 -12.19 8.39
C VAL A 510 -7.61 -13.37 7.49
N TRP A 511 -7.32 -14.58 7.94
CA TRP A 511 -7.65 -15.84 7.26
C TRP A 511 -8.85 -16.51 7.90
N PHE A 512 -9.70 -17.05 7.04
CA PHE A 512 -10.84 -17.90 7.40
C PHE A 512 -10.71 -19.24 6.67
N VAL A 513 -11.35 -20.27 7.20
CA VAL A 513 -11.37 -21.62 6.62
C VAL A 513 -12.76 -22.24 6.73
N THR A 514 -13.16 -22.99 5.71
CA THR A 514 -14.35 -23.85 5.75
C THR A 514 -13.91 -25.30 6.00
N PRO A 515 -14.68 -26.13 6.73
CA PRO A 515 -14.26 -27.51 6.99
C PRO A 515 -14.03 -28.33 5.73
N PHE A 516 -12.99 -29.16 5.72
CA PHE A 516 -12.63 -30.09 4.64
C PHE A 516 -11.99 -31.35 5.21
N GLU A 517 -11.95 -32.42 4.42
CA GLU A 517 -11.23 -33.66 4.76
C GLU A 517 -9.82 -33.59 4.15
N ASP A 518 -8.80 -33.97 4.91
CA ASP A 518 -7.43 -34.10 4.38
C ASP A 518 -7.21 -35.41 3.62
N GLU A 519 -5.97 -35.64 3.16
CA GLU A 519 -5.58 -36.85 2.42
C GLU A 519 -5.78 -38.14 3.23
N ASP A 520 -5.71 -38.05 4.56
CA ASP A 520 -5.91 -39.16 5.50
C ASP A 520 -7.40 -39.34 5.89
N GLY A 521 -8.29 -38.47 5.40
CA GLY A 521 -9.72 -38.49 5.66
C GLY A 521 -10.14 -37.88 7.00
N GLU A 522 -9.24 -37.16 7.68
CA GLU A 522 -9.56 -36.43 8.91
C GLU A 522 -10.29 -35.12 8.60
N LEU A 523 -11.38 -34.85 9.33
CA LEU A 523 -12.14 -33.61 9.18
C LEU A 523 -11.41 -32.44 9.85
N LEU A 524 -10.81 -31.59 9.03
CA LEU A 524 -10.13 -30.38 9.46
C LEU A 524 -11.08 -29.18 9.48
N ASN A 525 -11.08 -28.47 10.61
CA ASN A 525 -11.79 -27.20 10.78
C ASN A 525 -10.84 -26.15 11.38
N ALA A 526 -11.33 -24.92 11.58
CA ALA A 526 -10.53 -23.83 12.13
C ALA A 526 -9.87 -24.16 13.48
N GLN A 527 -10.54 -24.92 14.34
CA GLN A 527 -10.01 -25.29 15.65
C GLN A 527 -8.94 -26.38 15.53
N ALA A 528 -9.22 -27.47 14.79
CA ALA A 528 -8.28 -28.55 14.54
C ALA A 528 -6.97 -28.03 13.92
N ILE A 529 -7.07 -27.14 12.93
CA ILE A 529 -5.88 -26.54 12.30
C ILE A 529 -5.04 -25.76 13.32
N ARG A 530 -5.67 -25.00 14.24
CA ARG A 530 -4.94 -24.24 15.28
C ARG A 530 -4.28 -25.15 16.30
N ASP A 531 -4.97 -26.22 16.70
CA ASP A 531 -4.46 -27.19 17.66
C ASP A 531 -3.23 -27.93 17.08
N ASN A 532 -3.23 -28.18 15.76
CA ASN A 532 -2.13 -28.79 15.02
C ASN A 532 -0.93 -27.84 14.75
N LEU A 533 -0.97 -26.57 15.20
CA LEU A 533 0.17 -25.65 15.05
C LEU A 533 1.26 -25.88 16.10
N GLY A 534 0.90 -26.32 17.31
CA GLY A 534 1.83 -26.55 18.43
C GLY A 534 1.17 -26.39 19.80
N ASP A 535 1.98 -26.50 20.86
CA ASP A 535 1.52 -26.33 22.25
C ASP A 535 1.53 -24.85 22.67
N PHE A 536 0.34 -24.33 22.97
CA PHE A 536 0.13 -22.96 23.45
C PHE A 536 -0.32 -22.87 24.91
N SER A 537 -0.23 -23.95 25.68
CA SER A 537 -0.65 -24.02 27.09
C SER A 537 -0.09 -22.88 27.95
N LYS A 538 1.18 -22.50 27.73
CA LYS A 538 1.87 -21.38 28.42
C LYS A 538 1.30 -19.99 28.08
N LEU A 539 0.57 -19.87 26.96
CA LEU A 539 0.08 -18.60 26.41
C LEU A 539 -1.44 -18.45 26.52
N HIS A 540 -2.11 -19.46 27.08
CA HIS A 540 -3.57 -19.60 27.06
C HIS A 540 -4.35 -18.51 27.81
N LYS A 541 -3.68 -17.53 28.43
CA LYS A 541 -4.27 -16.38 29.14
C LYS A 541 -3.89 -15.05 28.51
N GLN A 542 -3.17 -15.06 27.38
CA GLN A 542 -2.61 -13.89 26.73
C GLN A 542 -3.09 -13.82 25.27
N PRO A 543 -4.29 -13.28 24.99
CA PRO A 543 -4.93 -13.38 23.67
C PRO A 543 -4.06 -12.83 22.53
N ALA A 544 -3.49 -11.64 22.72
CA ALA A 544 -2.62 -11.00 21.73
C ALA A 544 -1.36 -11.83 21.44
N ARG A 545 -0.70 -12.32 22.50
CA ARG A 545 0.52 -13.11 22.36
C ARG A 545 0.25 -14.48 21.74
N LEU A 546 -0.84 -15.14 22.15
CA LEU A 546 -1.32 -16.39 21.55
C LEU A 546 -1.54 -16.23 20.05
N ALA A 547 -2.34 -15.23 19.65
CA ALA A 547 -2.64 -14.97 18.25
C ALA A 547 -1.39 -14.54 17.46
N ALA A 548 -0.47 -13.80 18.07
CA ALA A 548 0.84 -13.52 17.49
C ALA A 548 1.68 -14.80 17.27
N ARG A 549 1.51 -15.85 18.07
CA ARG A 549 2.17 -17.15 17.84
C ARG A 549 1.51 -17.96 16.74
N TRP A 550 0.18 -17.98 16.65
CA TRP A 550 -0.52 -18.52 15.48
C TRP A 550 -0.05 -17.84 14.19
N SER A 551 0.17 -16.52 14.23
CA SER A 551 0.54 -15.74 13.05
C SER A 551 1.86 -16.13 12.39
N GLN A 552 2.71 -16.86 13.10
CA GLN A 552 3.98 -17.32 12.58
C GLN A 552 3.79 -18.33 11.44
N ALA A 553 2.81 -19.22 11.56
CA ALA A 553 2.51 -20.22 10.53
C ALA A 553 1.95 -19.60 9.23
N PHE A 554 1.34 -18.42 9.33
CA PHE A 554 0.76 -17.68 8.19
C PHE A 554 1.74 -16.71 7.52
N SER A 555 3.01 -16.70 7.93
CA SER A 555 4.03 -15.81 7.34
C SER A 555 4.42 -16.29 5.94
N GLY A 556 4.51 -15.37 4.98
CA GLY A 556 4.99 -15.65 3.63
C GLY A 556 6.44 -16.13 3.66
N THR A 557 6.67 -17.36 3.21
CA THR A 557 7.95 -18.08 3.36
C THR A 557 8.15 -19.03 2.19
N ASP A 558 9.42 -19.26 1.83
CA ASP A 558 9.82 -20.30 0.89
C ASP A 558 10.24 -21.55 1.68
N PRO A 559 9.56 -22.71 1.53
CA PRO A 559 9.96 -23.91 2.25
C PRO A 559 11.29 -24.41 1.68
N SER A 560 12.21 -24.90 2.51
CA SER A 560 13.49 -25.44 2.04
C SER A 560 13.58 -26.96 2.18
N ILE A 561 13.82 -27.46 3.39
CA ILE A 561 14.00 -28.87 3.73
C ILE A 561 13.29 -29.19 5.04
N THR A 562 12.93 -30.45 5.27
CA THR A 562 12.47 -30.94 6.58
C THR A 562 13.63 -31.59 7.30
N LEU A 563 13.90 -31.14 8.52
CA LEU A 563 15.03 -31.60 9.34
C LEU A 563 14.66 -32.84 10.14
N LEU A 564 15.66 -33.66 10.47
CA LEU A 564 15.54 -34.71 11.47
C LEU A 564 15.64 -34.12 12.89
N PRO A 565 15.03 -34.76 13.91
CA PRO A 565 15.12 -34.31 15.29
C PRO A 565 16.58 -34.14 15.79
N GLU A 566 17.49 -35.04 15.39
CA GLU A 566 18.92 -34.93 15.74
C GLU A 566 19.67 -33.78 15.04
N GLU A 567 19.12 -33.22 13.94
CA GLU A 567 19.70 -32.08 13.23
C GLU A 567 19.34 -30.73 13.90
N VAL A 568 18.57 -30.75 14.99
CA VAL A 568 18.17 -29.56 15.75
C VAL A 568 18.72 -29.63 17.19
N ASP A 569 19.66 -28.74 17.52
CA ASP A 569 20.25 -28.64 18.85
C ASP A 569 19.60 -27.55 19.70
N PHE A 570 18.75 -27.96 20.63
CA PHE A 570 18.05 -27.07 21.57
C PHE A 570 18.90 -26.66 22.80
N ARG A 571 20.15 -27.10 22.90
CA ARG A 571 21.00 -26.89 24.10
C ARG A 571 21.79 -25.59 24.07
N CYS A 572 21.64 -24.75 23.05
CA CYS A 572 22.39 -23.51 22.91
C CYS A 572 21.87 -22.42 23.87
N PRO A 573 22.63 -21.99 24.90
CA PRO A 573 22.13 -21.05 25.90
C PRO A 573 22.27 -19.61 25.44
N ASP A 574 21.26 -18.77 25.66
CA ASP A 574 21.32 -17.32 25.44
C ASP A 574 22.50 -16.65 26.17
N ARG A 575 23.05 -15.59 25.56
CA ARG A 575 24.14 -14.79 26.14
C ARG A 575 23.58 -13.51 26.73
N TYR A 576 24.06 -13.15 27.92
CA TYR A 576 23.61 -11.98 28.66
C TYR A 576 24.77 -11.04 28.98
N SER A 577 24.47 -9.74 29.08
CA SER A 577 25.39 -8.73 29.59
C SER A 577 25.62 -8.90 31.10
N PRO A 578 26.66 -8.28 31.68
CA PRO A 578 26.86 -8.25 33.12
C PRO A 578 25.67 -7.68 33.91
N SER A 579 24.92 -6.75 33.31
CA SER A 579 23.69 -6.17 33.85
C SER A 579 22.42 -6.99 33.59
N GLY A 580 22.53 -8.14 32.91
CA GLY A 580 21.44 -9.09 32.68
C GLY A 580 20.62 -8.84 31.41
N GLY A 581 21.05 -7.93 30.53
CA GLY A 581 20.43 -7.70 29.22
C GLY A 581 20.76 -8.82 28.22
N LEU A 582 19.78 -9.23 27.41
CA LEU A 582 19.97 -10.28 26.40
C LEU A 582 20.78 -9.77 25.20
N MET A 583 21.85 -10.47 24.84
CA MET A 583 22.81 -10.06 23.79
C MET A 583 22.63 -10.81 22.46
N THR A 584 22.01 -11.99 22.47
CA THR A 584 21.83 -12.87 21.31
C THR A 584 20.36 -13.00 20.89
N ASP A 585 19.52 -12.02 21.20
CA ASP A 585 18.06 -12.18 21.03
C ASP A 585 17.69 -12.44 19.57
N GLY A 586 17.26 -13.67 19.28
CA GLY A 586 16.80 -14.08 17.97
C GLY A 586 17.87 -14.67 17.06
N CYS A 587 19.15 -14.75 17.45
CA CYS A 587 20.22 -15.20 16.56
C CYS A 587 21.02 -16.40 17.10
N SER A 588 21.32 -17.37 16.24
CA SER A 588 22.08 -18.57 16.57
C SER A 588 22.90 -19.10 15.38
N SER A 589 23.62 -20.20 15.56
CA SER A 589 24.50 -20.79 14.54
C SER A 589 23.84 -21.90 13.72
N ILE A 590 24.22 -22.02 12.45
CA ILE A 590 23.91 -23.14 11.56
C ILE A 590 25.19 -23.71 10.94
N SER A 591 25.26 -25.02 10.75
CA SER A 591 26.42 -25.65 10.08
C SER A 591 26.49 -25.28 8.59
N VAL A 592 27.70 -25.26 8.06
CA VAL A 592 27.95 -24.93 6.64
C VAL A 592 27.32 -25.98 5.72
N GLU A 593 27.29 -27.25 6.12
CA GLU A 593 26.67 -28.34 5.35
C GLU A 593 25.15 -28.16 5.23
N LEU A 594 24.48 -27.84 6.34
CA LEU A 594 23.03 -27.62 6.34
C LEU A 594 22.66 -26.36 5.54
N ALA A 595 23.42 -25.27 5.72
CA ALA A 595 23.26 -24.04 4.94
C ALA A 595 23.37 -24.28 3.42
N LYS A 596 24.35 -25.10 2.99
CA LYS A 596 24.52 -25.50 1.58
C LYS A 596 23.31 -26.27 1.05
N GLU A 597 22.76 -27.18 1.85
CA GLU A 597 21.62 -27.99 1.46
C GLU A 597 20.33 -27.17 1.35
N ILE A 598 20.05 -26.31 2.33
CA ILE A 598 18.96 -25.33 2.30
C ILE A 598 19.07 -24.49 1.02
N TRP A 599 20.26 -23.92 0.77
CA TRP A 599 20.48 -23.08 -0.41
C TRP A 599 20.27 -23.84 -1.72
N ARG A 600 20.79 -25.06 -1.85
CA ARG A 600 20.57 -25.90 -3.02
C ARG A 600 19.08 -26.19 -3.24
N SER A 601 18.32 -26.49 -2.18
CA SER A 601 16.87 -26.71 -2.28
C SER A 601 16.15 -25.46 -2.79
N MET A 602 16.49 -24.28 -2.25
CA MET A 602 15.94 -23.00 -2.72
C MET A 602 16.30 -22.71 -4.19
N GLN A 603 17.53 -23.03 -4.60
CA GLN A 603 18.00 -22.78 -5.97
C GLN A 603 17.42 -23.72 -7.02
N LYS A 604 17.15 -24.99 -6.67
CA LYS A 604 16.49 -25.94 -7.58
C LYS A 604 15.14 -25.41 -8.07
N ARG A 605 14.46 -24.60 -7.25
CA ARG A 605 13.16 -24.02 -7.57
C ARG A 605 13.25 -22.72 -8.39
N LYS A 606 14.40 -22.04 -8.42
CA LYS A 606 14.65 -20.87 -9.26
C LYS A 606 15.22 -21.31 -10.62
N LYS A 607 14.40 -21.34 -11.68
CA LYS A 607 14.87 -21.71 -13.03
C LYS A 607 15.81 -20.62 -13.61
N ARG A 608 17.03 -21.06 -13.96
CA ARG A 608 18.14 -20.51 -14.78
C ARG A 608 18.60 -19.03 -14.66
N SER A 609 17.81 -18.04 -14.24
CA SER A 609 18.24 -16.62 -14.43
C SER A 609 19.15 -16.01 -13.35
N ALA A 610 19.44 -16.69 -12.24
CA ALA A 610 20.57 -16.36 -11.35
C ALA A 610 20.83 -17.49 -10.32
N LYS A 611 21.53 -18.56 -10.72
CA LYS A 611 22.09 -19.49 -9.72
C LYS A 611 23.34 -18.83 -9.11
N LEU A 612 23.14 -18.06 -8.04
CA LEU A 612 24.24 -17.53 -7.21
C LEU A 612 25.03 -18.70 -6.61
N ARG A 613 26.30 -18.86 -6.96
CA ARG A 613 27.10 -20.01 -6.54
C ARG A 613 27.43 -19.94 -5.05
N HIS A 614 27.50 -18.74 -4.47
CA HIS A 614 27.82 -18.57 -3.06
C HIS A 614 26.62 -18.80 -2.14
N VAL A 615 26.87 -19.56 -1.07
CA VAL A 615 25.87 -19.80 -0.01
C VAL A 615 25.79 -18.57 0.88
N PRO A 616 24.58 -18.03 1.16
CA PRO A 616 24.41 -16.89 2.06
C PRO A 616 24.95 -17.16 3.46
N SER A 617 25.67 -16.21 4.05
CA SER A 617 26.22 -16.33 5.39
C SER A 617 25.15 -16.40 6.49
N ALA A 618 23.94 -15.88 6.25
CA ALA A 618 22.83 -15.96 7.20
C ALA A 618 21.47 -16.15 6.52
N PHE A 619 20.55 -16.77 7.28
CA PHE A 619 19.16 -17.01 6.88
C PHE A 619 18.22 -16.51 7.98
N GLN A 620 17.18 -15.77 7.60
CA GLN A 620 16.02 -15.56 8.45
C GLN A 620 15.08 -16.74 8.28
N PHE A 621 14.74 -17.40 9.39
CA PHE A 621 14.07 -18.70 9.34
C PHE A 621 12.83 -18.78 10.24
N ARG A 622 11.98 -19.76 9.92
CA ARG A 622 10.95 -20.33 10.78
C ARG A 622 11.15 -21.85 10.82
N LEU A 623 11.03 -22.43 12.01
CA LEU A 623 11.15 -23.87 12.23
C LEU A 623 10.21 -24.25 13.38
N GLY A 624 9.03 -24.77 13.05
CA GLY A 624 7.97 -25.03 14.02
C GLY A 624 7.64 -23.80 14.88
N GLY A 625 7.85 -23.90 16.19
CA GLY A 625 7.65 -22.81 17.14
C GLY A 625 8.83 -21.84 17.28
N ALA A 626 9.93 -22.08 16.58
CA ALA A 626 11.13 -21.24 16.60
C ALA A 626 11.17 -20.23 15.44
N LYS A 627 11.73 -19.05 15.71
CA LYS A 627 12.00 -18.03 14.68
C LYS A 627 13.24 -17.21 15.00
N GLY A 628 13.88 -16.69 13.95
CA GLY A 628 14.94 -15.70 14.08
C GLY A 628 15.93 -15.74 12.93
N MET A 629 17.19 -15.44 13.24
CA MET A 629 18.33 -15.53 12.34
C MET A 629 19.21 -16.72 12.68
N VAL A 630 19.74 -17.40 11.66
CA VAL A 630 20.87 -18.32 11.80
C VAL A 630 22.04 -17.84 10.97
N VAL A 631 23.25 -17.93 11.52
CA VAL A 631 24.52 -17.54 10.88
C VAL A 631 25.45 -18.75 10.74
N GLN A 632 26.17 -18.84 9.62
CA GLN A 632 27.07 -19.95 9.36
C GLN A 632 28.21 -20.02 10.38
N ASP A 633 28.38 -21.20 10.97
CA ASP A 633 29.49 -21.54 11.86
C ASP A 633 30.27 -22.74 11.28
N PRO A 634 31.47 -22.50 10.72
CA PRO A 634 32.35 -23.55 10.18
C PRO A 634 32.85 -24.55 11.22
N THR A 635 32.72 -24.27 12.52
CA THR A 635 33.17 -25.18 13.58
C THR A 635 32.17 -26.30 13.87
N ILE A 636 30.92 -26.16 13.42
CA ILE A 636 29.86 -27.17 13.60
C ILE A 636 30.02 -28.26 12.53
N GLN A 637 30.24 -29.49 12.99
CA GLN A 637 30.34 -30.67 12.14
C GLN A 637 28.97 -31.25 11.81
N GLY A 638 28.80 -31.79 10.59
CA GLY A 638 27.56 -32.41 10.14
C GLY A 638 26.45 -31.42 9.82
N LYS A 639 25.21 -31.92 9.70
CA LYS A 639 24.00 -31.13 9.47
C LYS A 639 23.36 -30.78 10.81
N LEU A 640 23.51 -29.52 11.24
CA LEU A 640 22.99 -29.10 12.53
C LEU A 640 22.60 -27.62 12.51
N VAL A 641 21.44 -27.31 13.08
CA VAL A 641 21.04 -25.96 13.47
C VAL A 641 20.94 -25.89 14.99
N ARG A 642 21.52 -24.84 15.58
CA ARG A 642 21.37 -24.56 17.01
C ARG A 642 20.20 -23.61 17.24
N LEU A 643 19.40 -23.87 18.26
CA LEU A 643 18.31 -23.00 18.67
C LEU A 643 18.51 -22.52 20.10
N ARG A 644 18.29 -21.22 20.33
CA ARG A 644 18.32 -20.58 21.64
C ARG A 644 16.93 -20.48 22.27
N PRO A 645 16.81 -20.41 23.60
CA PRO A 645 15.53 -20.16 24.27
C PRO A 645 14.83 -18.91 23.76
N SER A 646 15.56 -17.83 23.47
CA SER A 646 14.94 -16.61 22.92
C SER A 646 14.34 -16.82 21.54
N GLN A 647 14.81 -17.77 20.72
CA GLN A 647 14.24 -18.07 19.40
C GLN A 647 12.98 -18.95 19.49
N ILE A 648 12.87 -19.80 20.52
CA ILE A 648 11.74 -20.72 20.72
C ILE A 648 10.57 -19.97 21.35
N LYS A 649 9.50 -19.76 20.58
CA LYS A 649 8.37 -18.95 21.02
C LYS A 649 7.21 -19.77 21.59
N PHE A 650 7.12 -21.03 21.19
CA PHE A 650 6.20 -22.07 21.69
C PHE A 650 6.75 -23.44 21.28
N ASP A 651 6.24 -24.52 21.87
CA ASP A 651 6.73 -25.88 21.60
C ASP A 651 5.96 -26.48 20.40
N SER A 652 6.66 -27.04 19.42
CA SER A 652 6.06 -27.66 18.22
C SER A 652 6.97 -28.77 17.68
N PRO A 653 7.02 -29.93 18.36
CA PRO A 653 7.99 -30.99 18.06
C PRO A 653 7.73 -31.72 16.74
N GLU A 654 6.50 -31.67 16.23
CA GLU A 654 6.08 -32.39 15.01
C GLU A 654 6.37 -31.60 13.73
N ASN A 655 6.72 -30.32 13.82
CA ASN A 655 6.97 -29.46 12.66
C ASN A 655 8.44 -29.04 12.59
N LEU A 656 9.22 -29.80 11.82
CA LEU A 656 10.65 -29.59 11.59
C LEU A 656 10.98 -29.10 10.16
N THR A 657 10.01 -28.51 9.46
CA THR A 657 10.26 -27.89 8.16
C THR A 657 10.95 -26.54 8.35
N PHE A 658 12.11 -26.38 7.71
CA PHE A 658 12.89 -25.14 7.71
C PHE A 658 12.36 -24.21 6.61
N ASP A 659 11.58 -23.21 7.01
CA ASP A 659 11.02 -22.18 6.12
C ASP A 659 11.94 -20.95 6.11
N VAL A 660 12.34 -20.48 4.93
CA VAL A 660 13.20 -19.30 4.76
C VAL A 660 12.36 -18.07 4.43
N GLN A 661 12.58 -16.99 5.18
CA GLN A 661 11.92 -15.70 4.96
C GLN A 661 12.80 -14.72 4.18
N SER A 662 14.10 -14.66 4.47
CA SER A 662 15.08 -13.82 3.79
C SER A 662 16.51 -14.37 3.95
N THR A 663 17.45 -13.91 3.13
CA THR A 663 18.85 -14.37 3.16
C THR A 663 19.83 -13.20 3.00
N SER A 664 21.08 -13.41 3.42
CA SER A 664 22.17 -12.45 3.19
C SER A 664 22.83 -12.59 1.80
N ALA A 665 22.10 -13.07 0.79
CA ALA A 665 22.67 -13.35 -0.54
C ALA A 665 23.18 -12.08 -1.24
N GLU A 666 22.47 -10.97 -1.08
CA GLU A 666 22.74 -9.71 -1.78
C GLU A 666 22.74 -8.54 -0.78
N PRO A 667 23.61 -7.53 -0.98
CA PRO A 667 23.61 -6.32 -0.16
C PRO A 667 22.44 -5.40 -0.54
N ILE A 668 21.88 -4.69 0.44
CA ILE A 668 20.76 -3.78 0.22
C ILE A 668 21.27 -2.33 0.21
N PRO A 669 20.95 -1.50 -0.80
CA PRO A 669 21.36 -0.10 -0.82
C PRO A 669 20.70 0.72 0.30
N VAL A 670 21.40 1.72 0.84
CA VAL A 670 20.85 2.65 1.84
C VAL A 670 20.11 3.80 1.15
N PHE A 671 18.92 4.09 1.67
CA PHE A 671 18.18 5.31 1.36
C PHE A 671 17.84 6.06 2.64
N LEU A 672 18.04 7.38 2.60
CA LEU A 672 17.54 8.29 3.62
C LEU A 672 16.01 8.34 3.58
N ASN A 673 15.42 8.70 4.70
CA ASN A 673 13.99 8.88 4.86
C ASN A 673 13.72 10.12 5.72
N ARG A 674 12.46 10.58 5.77
CA ARG A 674 12.12 11.82 6.51
C ARG A 674 12.52 11.81 7.99
N PRO A 675 12.17 10.78 8.79
CA PRO A 675 12.63 10.70 10.18
C PRO A 675 14.15 10.76 10.33
N LEU A 676 14.89 9.98 9.53
CA LEU A 676 16.35 9.95 9.57
C LEU A 676 16.97 11.30 9.19
N ILE A 677 16.49 11.97 8.14
CA ILE A 677 16.99 13.29 7.73
C ILE A 677 16.73 14.32 8.82
N SER A 678 15.53 14.31 9.43
CA SER A 678 15.20 15.20 10.55
C SER A 678 16.11 14.95 11.76
N LEU A 679 16.51 13.69 11.99
CA LEU A 679 17.42 13.34 13.06
C LEU A 679 18.87 13.73 12.74
N MET A 680 19.33 13.49 11.51
CA MET A 680 20.68 13.88 11.04
C MET A 680 20.89 15.40 11.10
N GLU A 681 19.90 16.20 10.67
CA GLU A 681 19.93 17.66 10.80
C GLU A 681 20.08 18.08 12.28
N PHE A 682 19.35 17.43 13.19
CA PHE A 682 19.43 17.71 14.63
C PHE A 682 20.76 17.29 15.26
N LEU A 683 21.32 16.16 14.83
CA LEU A 683 22.62 15.64 15.29
C LEU A 683 23.81 16.32 14.60
N ASP A 684 23.56 17.40 13.85
CA ASP A 684 24.56 18.31 13.29
C ASP A 684 25.49 17.57 12.30
N VAL A 685 24.86 16.75 11.46
CA VAL A 685 25.43 16.16 10.24
C VAL A 685 25.54 17.25 9.16
N ASP A 686 26.50 17.12 8.23
CA ASP A 686 26.61 18.01 7.07
C ASP A 686 25.35 17.96 6.18
N THR A 687 24.44 18.90 6.40
CA THR A 687 23.20 19.01 5.63
C THR A 687 23.45 19.34 4.17
N GLN A 688 24.57 19.99 3.84
CA GLN A 688 24.93 20.30 2.46
C GLN A 688 25.24 19.02 1.69
N ARG A 689 25.85 18.02 2.34
CA ARG A 689 26.05 16.69 1.73
C ARG A 689 24.72 16.02 1.36
N ILE A 690 23.70 16.12 2.22
CA ILE A 690 22.36 15.55 1.94
C ILE A 690 21.70 16.25 0.74
N ILE A 691 21.88 17.59 0.62
CA ILE A 691 21.39 18.35 -0.54
C ILE A 691 22.11 17.91 -1.82
N GLU A 692 23.44 17.75 -1.78
CA GLU A 692 24.22 17.24 -2.91
C GLU A 692 23.76 15.84 -3.36
N LEU A 693 23.49 14.94 -2.41
CA LEU A 693 22.97 13.59 -2.71
C LEU A 693 21.59 13.65 -3.37
N GLN A 694 20.70 14.54 -2.93
CA GLN A 694 19.41 14.74 -3.59
C GLN A 694 19.58 15.30 -5.00
N ASP A 695 20.46 16.29 -5.19
CA ASP A 695 20.72 16.88 -6.49
C ASP A 695 21.33 15.84 -7.46
N ASP A 696 22.20 14.96 -6.96
CA ASP A 696 22.72 13.81 -7.71
C ASP A 696 21.60 12.86 -8.14
N ASP A 697 20.69 12.50 -7.22
CA ASP A 697 19.55 11.64 -7.54
C ASP A 697 18.56 12.28 -8.52
N ILE A 698 18.35 13.60 -8.46
CA ILE A 698 17.53 14.33 -9.44
C ILE A 698 18.20 14.26 -10.82
N ARG A 699 19.51 14.50 -10.90
CA ARG A 699 20.27 14.42 -12.17
C ARG A 699 20.24 13.01 -12.76
N LYS A 700 20.44 11.98 -11.93
CA LYS A 700 20.32 10.58 -12.33
C LYS A 700 18.91 10.28 -12.85
N ALA A 701 17.87 10.67 -12.10
CA ALA A 701 16.49 10.45 -12.53
C ALA A 701 16.19 11.06 -13.91
N GLN A 702 16.82 12.20 -14.25
CA GLN A 702 16.71 12.84 -15.55
C GLN A 702 17.56 12.17 -16.63
N SER A 703 18.73 11.62 -16.29
CA SER A 703 19.65 11.01 -17.25
C SER A 703 19.17 9.66 -17.82
N VAL A 704 18.19 9.01 -17.18
CA VAL A 704 17.56 7.77 -17.71
C VAL A 704 16.99 7.93 -19.12
N ARG A 705 16.72 9.16 -19.56
CA ARG A 705 16.15 9.47 -20.87
C ARG A 705 17.19 9.70 -21.97
N SER A 706 18.46 9.79 -21.61
CA SER A 706 19.54 10.19 -22.51
C SER A 706 20.71 9.20 -22.58
N SER A 707 20.63 8.07 -21.88
CA SER A 707 21.66 7.03 -21.93
C SER A 707 21.11 5.66 -21.57
N CYS A 708 21.38 4.67 -22.42
CA CYS A 708 21.06 3.26 -22.14
C CYS A 708 21.79 2.76 -20.88
N THR A 709 23.05 3.18 -20.68
CA THR A 709 23.85 2.77 -19.53
C THR A 709 23.27 3.30 -18.22
N ASP A 710 22.87 4.57 -18.18
CA ASP A 710 22.25 5.15 -16.99
C ASP A 710 20.85 4.56 -16.75
N ALA A 711 20.04 4.42 -17.80
CA ALA A 711 18.73 3.78 -17.72
C ALA A 711 18.84 2.38 -17.11
N SER A 712 19.78 1.56 -17.59
CA SER A 712 20.02 0.22 -17.05
C SER A 712 20.30 0.23 -15.55
N LYS A 713 21.29 1.01 -15.11
CA LYS A 713 21.73 1.08 -13.70
C LYS A 713 20.66 1.62 -12.77
N ILE A 714 19.99 2.72 -13.16
CA ILE A 714 19.03 3.42 -12.30
C ILE A 714 17.73 2.63 -12.17
N ILE A 715 17.23 2.04 -13.28
CA ILE A 715 16.05 1.18 -13.25
C ILE A 715 16.32 -0.03 -12.34
N GLN A 716 17.50 -0.64 -12.43
CA GLN A 716 17.90 -1.73 -11.54
C GLN A 716 17.98 -1.30 -10.08
N GLN A 717 18.59 -0.15 -9.77
CA GLN A 717 18.73 0.39 -8.41
C GLN A 717 17.37 0.62 -7.72
N HIS A 718 16.36 1.04 -8.49
CA HIS A 718 15.00 1.28 -7.96
C HIS A 718 14.06 0.07 -8.10
N GLY A 719 14.53 -1.06 -8.63
CA GLY A 719 13.72 -2.27 -8.84
C GLY A 719 12.57 -2.08 -9.83
N LEU A 720 12.72 -1.19 -10.80
CA LEU A 720 11.71 -0.87 -11.81
C LEU A 720 11.91 -1.74 -13.06
N GLY A 721 10.90 -1.87 -13.90
CA GLY A 721 11.01 -2.56 -15.21
C GLY A 721 11.46 -4.03 -15.18
N ALA A 722 11.49 -4.67 -14.01
CA ALA A 722 12.02 -6.03 -13.84
C ALA A 722 11.20 -7.07 -14.61
N SER A 723 9.86 -6.91 -14.66
CA SER A 723 8.96 -7.81 -15.38
C SER A 723 9.30 -7.93 -16.87
N PHE A 724 9.80 -6.85 -17.49
CA PHE A 724 10.19 -6.80 -18.90
C PHE A 724 11.70 -6.84 -19.12
N HIS A 725 12.49 -7.09 -18.08
CA HIS A 725 13.95 -7.14 -18.13
C HIS A 725 14.59 -5.86 -18.72
N LEU A 726 13.97 -4.69 -18.47
CA LEU A 726 14.47 -3.42 -19.01
C LEU A 726 15.95 -3.14 -18.68
N PRO A 727 16.47 -3.40 -17.46
CA PRO A 727 17.89 -3.21 -17.19
C PRO A 727 18.81 -3.97 -18.14
N SER A 728 18.50 -5.26 -18.38
CA SER A 728 19.27 -6.11 -19.29
C SER A 728 19.10 -5.69 -20.75
N LEU A 729 17.88 -5.29 -21.15
CA LEU A 729 17.62 -4.77 -22.49
C LEU A 729 18.51 -3.56 -22.80
N PHE A 730 18.50 -2.53 -21.94
CA PHE A 730 19.32 -1.32 -22.17
C PHE A 730 20.82 -1.61 -22.15
N ALA A 731 21.29 -2.49 -21.24
CA ALA A 731 22.70 -2.89 -21.23
C ALA A 731 23.11 -3.60 -22.53
N ASN A 732 22.23 -4.43 -23.09
CA ASN A 732 22.50 -5.17 -24.32
C ASN A 732 22.32 -4.30 -25.57
N LEU A 733 21.40 -3.32 -25.59
CA LEU A 733 21.27 -2.37 -26.69
C LEU A 733 22.59 -1.61 -26.93
N SER A 734 23.19 -1.10 -25.86
CA SER A 734 24.46 -0.37 -25.93
C SER A 734 25.64 -1.32 -26.25
N SER A 735 25.75 -2.48 -25.57
CA SER A 735 26.91 -3.38 -25.72
C SER A 735 26.87 -4.31 -26.94
N VAL A 736 25.69 -4.70 -27.44
CA VAL A 736 25.53 -5.64 -28.56
C VAL A 736 25.28 -4.91 -29.87
N LEU A 737 24.34 -3.96 -29.88
CA LEU A 737 23.91 -3.24 -31.09
C LEU A 737 24.55 -1.86 -31.25
N GLN A 738 25.26 -1.36 -30.23
CA GLN A 738 25.82 0.01 -30.23
C GLN A 738 24.74 1.09 -30.44
N LEU A 739 23.51 0.82 -29.98
CA LEU A 739 22.39 1.75 -30.01
C LEU A 739 22.28 2.53 -28.70
N GLU A 740 21.97 3.82 -28.81
CA GLU A 740 21.68 4.71 -27.69
C GLU A 740 20.28 5.35 -27.82
N ILE A 741 19.83 6.01 -26.74
CA ILE A 741 18.53 6.68 -26.62
C ILE A 741 18.70 8.17 -26.27
N GLY A 742 17.75 9.03 -26.64
CA GLY A 742 17.77 10.47 -26.34
C GLY A 742 18.16 11.39 -27.50
N ASP A 743 18.40 12.67 -27.23
CA ASP A 743 18.69 13.69 -28.27
C ASP A 743 20.18 14.09 -28.25
N THR A 744 21.11 13.14 -28.35
CA THR A 744 22.54 13.45 -28.41
C THR A 744 23.00 13.55 -29.87
N GLU A 745 23.44 14.73 -30.29
CA GLU A 745 23.93 15.01 -31.66
C GLU A 745 25.20 14.20 -32.05
N ASP A 746 25.85 13.54 -31.08
CA ASP A 746 27.15 12.87 -31.24
C ASP A 746 27.08 11.35 -31.51
N HIS A 747 25.90 10.73 -31.54
CA HIS A 747 25.77 9.27 -31.76
C HIS A 747 25.13 8.91 -33.11
N PRO A 748 25.79 8.10 -33.97
CA PRO A 748 25.33 7.83 -35.34
C PRO A 748 24.10 6.90 -35.45
N TRP A 749 23.75 6.16 -34.38
CA TRP A 749 22.62 5.23 -34.37
C TRP A 749 21.74 5.45 -33.15
N LEU A 750 20.76 6.33 -33.30
CA LEU A 750 19.80 6.66 -32.25
C LEU A 750 18.53 5.84 -32.43
N TRP A 751 18.11 5.13 -31.39
CA TRP A 751 16.86 4.35 -31.43
C TRP A 751 15.72 5.11 -30.77
N THR A 752 14.66 5.36 -31.54
CA THR A 752 13.49 6.14 -31.12
C THR A 752 12.25 5.28 -30.94
N ASN A 753 12.07 4.72 -29.74
CA ASN A 753 10.90 3.91 -29.41
C ASN A 753 9.95 4.66 -28.46
N LYS A 754 8.70 4.88 -28.88
CA LYS A 754 7.70 5.67 -28.15
C LYS A 754 7.29 5.03 -26.82
N LEU A 755 7.15 3.70 -26.78
CA LEU A 755 6.86 2.98 -25.55
C LEU A 755 8.02 3.14 -24.56
N ILE A 756 9.26 3.02 -25.02
CA ILE A 756 10.46 3.24 -24.20
C ILE A 756 10.54 4.68 -23.69
N GLU A 757 10.34 5.68 -24.54
CA GLU A 757 10.33 7.09 -24.13
C GLU A 757 9.28 7.33 -23.03
N SER A 758 8.06 6.83 -23.24
CA SER A 758 6.97 6.94 -22.26
C SER A 758 7.28 6.16 -20.97
N SER A 759 7.92 5.01 -21.06
CA SER A 759 8.30 4.17 -19.91
C SER A 759 9.38 4.84 -19.07
N LEU A 760 10.41 5.40 -19.71
CA LEU A 760 11.50 6.15 -19.06
C LEU A 760 10.98 7.42 -18.40
N GLN A 761 9.99 8.08 -19.01
CA GLN A 761 9.30 9.21 -18.39
C GLN A 761 8.51 8.79 -17.13
N CYS A 762 7.88 7.62 -17.15
CA CYS A 762 7.22 7.06 -15.97
C CYS A 762 8.24 6.75 -14.86
N VAL A 763 9.40 6.19 -15.21
CA VAL A 763 10.53 5.93 -14.30
C VAL A 763 11.04 7.22 -13.68
N GLU A 764 11.39 8.24 -14.48
CA GLU A 764 11.84 9.56 -14.02
C GLU A 764 10.82 10.14 -13.03
N THR A 765 9.55 10.18 -13.42
CA THR A 765 8.46 10.75 -12.61
C THR A 765 8.29 9.98 -11.30
N TYR A 766 8.40 8.65 -11.32
CA TYR A 766 8.32 7.82 -10.12
C TYR A 766 9.46 8.14 -9.13
N ILE A 767 10.70 8.21 -9.61
CA ILE A 767 11.87 8.51 -8.77
C ILE A 767 11.72 9.91 -8.15
N LEU A 768 11.35 10.91 -8.95
CA LEU A 768 11.09 12.27 -8.46
C LEU A 768 9.94 12.31 -7.43
N ARG A 769 8.90 11.47 -7.58
CA ARG A 769 7.83 11.31 -6.58
C ARG A 769 8.33 10.74 -5.25
N GLU A 770 9.17 9.72 -5.29
CA GLU A 770 9.75 9.15 -4.07
C GLU A 770 10.69 10.14 -3.37
N LEU A 771 11.49 10.90 -4.13
CA LEU A 771 12.32 11.99 -3.60
C LEU A 771 11.46 13.08 -2.94
N LYS A 772 10.42 13.57 -3.62
CA LYS A 772 9.59 14.66 -3.11
C LYS A 772 8.73 14.24 -1.91
N TYR A 773 7.95 13.17 -2.06
CA TYR A 773 6.93 12.79 -1.08
C TYR A 773 7.42 11.83 0.00
N ARG A 774 8.66 11.33 -0.09
CA ARG A 774 9.23 10.44 0.94
C ARG A 774 10.67 10.78 1.35
N ALA A 775 11.31 11.73 0.67
CA ALA A 775 12.73 12.04 0.86
C ALA A 775 13.62 10.79 0.73
N HIS A 776 13.27 9.92 -0.22
CA HIS A 776 13.94 8.64 -0.49
C HIS A 776 15.25 8.86 -1.27
N ILE A 777 16.26 9.39 -0.60
CA ILE A 777 17.54 9.83 -1.20
C ILE A 777 18.58 8.73 -1.03
N SER A 778 19.27 8.35 -2.10
CA SER A 778 20.30 7.31 -2.09
C SER A 778 21.58 7.78 -1.38
N VAL A 779 22.24 6.87 -0.67
CA VAL A 779 23.57 7.11 -0.08
C VAL A 779 24.56 6.10 -0.67
N PRO A 780 25.22 6.44 -1.79
CA PRO A 780 26.20 5.55 -2.42
C PRO A 780 27.34 5.16 -1.47
N GLY A 781 27.81 3.91 -1.56
CA GLY A 781 28.85 3.39 -0.69
C GLY A 781 28.40 3.13 0.75
N SER A 782 27.08 3.11 1.00
CA SER A 782 26.49 2.74 2.30
C SER A 782 25.49 1.61 2.09
N TYR A 783 25.38 0.71 3.07
CA TYR A 783 24.70 -0.58 2.90
C TYR A 783 23.79 -0.90 4.08
N THR A 784 22.67 -1.55 3.78
CA THR A 784 21.74 -2.09 4.75
C THR A 784 21.96 -3.59 4.83
N LEU A 785 22.30 -4.10 6.01
CA LEU A 785 22.68 -5.50 6.22
C LEU A 785 21.83 -6.16 7.32
N LEU A 786 21.67 -7.49 7.23
CA LEU A 786 21.03 -8.28 8.29
C LEU A 786 21.92 -8.32 9.54
N GLY A 787 21.31 -8.15 10.72
CA GLY A 787 22.02 -8.26 11.99
C GLY A 787 22.22 -9.70 12.46
N VAL A 788 23.42 -10.03 12.93
CA VAL A 788 23.75 -11.33 13.55
C VAL A 788 24.61 -11.16 14.80
N SER A 789 24.64 -12.15 15.68
CA SER A 789 25.45 -12.15 16.90
C SER A 789 26.89 -12.60 16.65
N ASP A 790 27.83 -12.02 17.39
CA ASP A 790 29.22 -12.49 17.47
C ASP A 790 29.32 -13.79 18.29
N GLU A 791 29.15 -14.93 17.62
CA GLU A 791 29.25 -16.28 18.21
C GLU A 791 30.67 -16.63 18.71
N TRP A 792 31.71 -15.92 18.25
CA TRP A 792 33.10 -16.17 18.59
C TRP A 792 33.60 -15.32 19.77
N GLY A 793 32.86 -14.26 20.12
CA GLY A 793 33.22 -13.35 21.22
C GLY A 793 34.52 -12.57 20.95
N CYS A 794 34.81 -12.29 19.69
CA CYS A 794 36.01 -11.58 19.25
C CYS A 794 35.82 -10.05 19.12
N LEU A 795 34.58 -9.55 19.17
CA LEU A 795 34.26 -8.12 19.17
C LEU A 795 34.16 -7.55 20.60
N ARG A 796 34.55 -6.29 20.78
CA ARG A 796 34.38 -5.51 22.02
C ARG A 796 33.10 -4.68 21.94
N GLU A 797 32.69 -4.09 23.07
CA GLU A 797 31.57 -3.15 23.08
C GLU A 797 31.85 -1.96 22.13
N GLY A 798 30.87 -1.57 21.33
CA GLY A 798 31.02 -0.53 20.31
C GLY A 798 31.76 -0.95 19.02
N GLU A 799 32.24 -2.19 18.94
CA GLU A 799 32.82 -2.76 17.71
C GLU A 799 31.77 -3.56 16.91
N ILE A 800 31.83 -3.43 15.58
CA ILE A 800 31.07 -4.25 14.64
C ILE A 800 32.00 -4.87 13.59
N TYR A 801 31.53 -5.91 12.91
CA TYR A 801 32.17 -6.45 11.72
C TYR A 801 31.17 -6.50 10.56
N ALA A 802 31.60 -6.10 9.37
CA ALA A 802 30.83 -6.26 8.15
C ALA A 802 31.74 -6.36 6.91
N THR A 803 31.36 -7.22 5.98
CA THR A 803 31.93 -7.30 4.64
C THR A 803 30.79 -7.36 3.65
N VAL A 804 30.82 -6.47 2.66
CA VAL A 804 29.86 -6.42 1.57
C VAL A 804 30.41 -7.21 0.41
N PHE A 805 29.56 -8.04 -0.20
CA PHE A 805 29.89 -8.87 -1.34
C PHE A 805 28.71 -8.93 -2.31
N ASP A 806 28.97 -8.60 -3.57
CA ASP A 806 28.02 -8.80 -4.66
C ASP A 806 28.64 -9.74 -5.70
N GLU A 807 28.12 -10.96 -5.78
CA GLU A 807 28.59 -11.98 -6.71
C GLU A 807 28.37 -11.59 -8.17
N ARG A 808 27.36 -10.77 -8.46
CA ARG A 808 27.00 -10.39 -9.84
C ARG A 808 28.02 -9.43 -10.45
N THR A 809 28.58 -8.57 -9.62
CA THR A 809 29.59 -7.57 -10.01
C THR A 809 31.01 -8.00 -9.64
N GLY A 810 31.15 -9.05 -8.82
CA GLY A 810 32.42 -9.43 -8.21
C GLY A 810 32.89 -8.44 -7.13
N PHE A 811 32.04 -7.50 -6.72
CA PHE A 811 32.39 -6.45 -5.77
C PHE A 811 32.55 -7.02 -4.36
N VAL A 812 33.66 -6.69 -3.70
CA VAL A 812 33.92 -7.02 -2.30
C VAL A 812 34.45 -5.78 -1.60
N GLU A 813 33.79 -5.38 -0.51
CA GLU A 813 34.23 -4.26 0.33
C GLU A 813 34.26 -4.67 1.79
N SER A 814 35.42 -4.54 2.42
CA SER A 814 35.59 -4.76 3.86
C SER A 814 35.42 -3.44 4.59
N ILE A 815 34.38 -3.32 5.42
CA ILE A 815 34.08 -2.07 6.13
C ILE A 815 35.02 -1.95 7.33
N THR A 816 35.67 -0.78 7.46
CA THR A 816 36.58 -0.45 8.57
C THR A 816 36.46 1.01 8.99
N GLY A 817 36.72 1.32 10.27
CA GLY A 817 36.72 2.69 10.79
C GLY A 817 35.38 3.10 11.40
N GLN A 818 35.14 4.41 11.52
CA GLN A 818 33.89 4.92 12.11
C GLN A 818 32.72 4.75 11.14
N VAL A 819 31.60 4.24 11.66
CA VAL A 819 30.37 3.98 10.91
C VAL A 819 29.19 4.50 11.70
N ALA A 820 28.30 5.26 11.07
CA ALA A 820 27.01 5.59 11.66
C ALA A 820 26.03 4.44 11.39
N ILE A 821 25.40 3.92 12.44
CA ILE A 821 24.50 2.77 12.39
C ILE A 821 23.12 3.13 12.94
N THR A 822 22.07 2.68 12.26
CA THR A 822 20.68 2.91 12.67
C THR A 822 19.72 1.85 12.13
N ARG A 823 18.51 1.80 12.67
CA ARG A 823 17.41 0.92 12.26
C ARG A 823 16.14 1.72 12.10
N SER A 824 15.35 1.42 11.07
CA SER A 824 14.06 2.09 10.85
C SER A 824 12.96 1.43 11.69
N PRO A 825 12.04 2.21 12.30
CA PRO A 825 11.93 3.67 12.27
C PRO A 825 12.86 4.38 13.28
N GLN A 826 13.47 5.51 12.87
CA GLN A 826 14.27 6.38 13.73
C GLN A 826 13.41 7.47 14.35
N ILE A 827 13.08 7.38 15.63
CA ILE A 827 12.19 8.36 16.29
C ILE A 827 12.90 9.02 17.46
N HIS A 828 13.60 8.25 18.30
CA HIS A 828 14.35 8.80 19.42
C HIS A 828 15.68 9.44 18.95
N PRO A 829 16.14 10.54 19.57
CA PRO A 829 17.43 11.16 19.24
C PRO A 829 18.63 10.21 19.27
N GLY A 830 18.59 9.21 20.15
CA GLY A 830 19.63 8.17 20.28
C GLY A 830 19.52 6.99 19.31
N ASP A 831 18.62 7.01 18.32
CA ASP A 831 18.47 5.88 17.36
C ASP A 831 19.55 5.85 16.26
N LEU A 832 20.40 6.88 16.18
CA LEU A 832 21.56 6.94 15.32
C LEU A 832 22.82 6.93 16.20
N GLN A 833 23.59 5.84 16.13
CA GLN A 833 24.80 5.64 16.93
C GLN A 833 26.03 5.60 16.02
N VAL A 834 27.21 5.92 16.56
CA VAL A 834 28.49 5.76 15.85
C VAL A 834 29.29 4.64 16.49
N VAL A 835 29.74 3.72 15.65
CA VAL A 835 30.45 2.51 16.06
C VAL A 835 31.74 2.34 15.26
N THR A 836 32.60 1.42 15.69
CA THR A 836 33.86 1.14 14.99
C THR A 836 33.78 -0.21 14.28
N ALA A 837 33.90 -0.20 12.95
CA ALA A 837 34.04 -1.41 12.17
C ALA A 837 35.49 -1.92 12.23
N VAL A 838 35.67 -3.17 12.67
CA VAL A 838 36.97 -3.81 12.87
C VAL A 838 37.07 -5.11 12.09
N ARG A 839 38.30 -5.52 11.75
CA ARG A 839 38.57 -6.81 11.10
C ARG A 839 38.95 -7.87 12.13
N ARG A 840 38.42 -9.09 11.94
CA ARG A 840 38.65 -10.26 12.78
C ARG A 840 38.76 -11.50 11.88
N PRO A 841 39.86 -12.29 11.97
CA PRO A 841 40.03 -13.51 11.17
C PRO A 841 38.88 -14.51 11.35
N GLU A 842 38.33 -14.59 12.57
CA GLU A 842 37.25 -15.50 12.94
C GLU A 842 35.93 -15.22 12.20
N LEU A 843 35.77 -14.02 11.63
CA LEU A 843 34.54 -13.57 10.97
C LEU A 843 34.69 -13.44 9.44
N GLU A 844 35.87 -13.74 8.87
CA GLU A 844 36.18 -13.54 7.44
C GLU A 844 35.26 -14.29 6.46
N HIS A 845 34.66 -15.39 6.90
CA HIS A 845 33.69 -16.16 6.11
C HIS A 845 32.31 -15.50 6.04
N LEU A 846 32.03 -14.50 6.87
CA LEU A 846 30.72 -13.84 6.95
C LEU A 846 30.65 -12.64 5.98
N LYS A 847 29.66 -12.66 5.11
CA LYS A 847 29.42 -11.66 4.07
C LYS A 847 27.96 -11.20 4.11
N ASN A 848 27.74 -9.93 3.77
CA ASN A 848 26.44 -9.27 3.70
C ASN A 848 25.63 -9.33 5.02
N VAL A 849 26.33 -9.37 6.14
CA VAL A 849 25.77 -9.28 7.49
C VAL A 849 26.55 -8.26 8.30
N VAL A 850 25.90 -7.67 9.30
CA VAL A 850 26.57 -6.91 10.36
C VAL A 850 26.60 -7.75 11.63
N VAL A 851 27.81 -8.05 12.10
CA VAL A 851 28.02 -8.85 13.31
C VAL A 851 28.12 -7.89 14.50
N PHE A 852 27.24 -8.11 15.47
CA PHE A 852 27.16 -7.34 16.70
C PHE A 852 27.92 -8.00 17.83
N SER A 853 28.68 -7.20 18.58
CA SER A 853 29.33 -7.65 19.79
C SER A 853 28.33 -8.19 20.81
N CYS A 854 28.67 -9.34 21.39
CA CYS A 854 27.95 -9.93 22.52
C CYS A 854 28.60 -9.55 23.88
N LYS A 855 29.40 -8.47 23.90
CA LYS A 855 30.02 -7.89 25.10
C LYS A 855 29.53 -6.46 25.31
N GLY A 856 29.62 -5.99 26.55
CA GLY A 856 29.17 -4.67 26.96
C GLY A 856 27.97 -4.73 27.89
N GLU A 857 27.41 -3.57 28.23
CA GLU A 857 26.29 -3.46 29.18
C GLU A 857 24.94 -3.69 28.51
N ARG A 858 24.79 -3.26 27.25
CA ARG A 858 23.53 -3.37 26.50
C ARG A 858 23.80 -3.79 25.05
N ALA A 859 22.95 -4.65 24.51
CA ALA A 859 23.03 -5.07 23.13
C ALA A 859 22.84 -3.87 22.19
N LEU A 860 23.78 -3.65 21.27
CA LEU A 860 23.73 -2.52 20.35
C LEU A 860 22.45 -2.51 19.50
N ALA A 861 21.95 -3.68 19.06
CA ALA A 861 20.68 -3.77 18.33
C ALA A 861 19.51 -3.14 19.12
N SER A 862 19.46 -3.35 20.44
CA SER A 862 18.43 -2.77 21.31
C SER A 862 18.54 -1.25 21.47
N CYS A 863 19.73 -0.68 21.23
CA CYS A 863 19.95 0.77 21.23
C CYS A 863 19.40 1.45 19.96
N LEU A 864 19.10 0.68 18.91
CA LEU A 864 18.69 1.19 17.61
C LEU A 864 17.17 1.01 17.42
N GLY A 865 16.39 1.92 18.01
CA GLY A 865 14.93 1.86 17.98
C GLY A 865 14.33 0.66 18.71
N GLY A 866 15.05 0.03 19.66
CA GLY A 866 14.60 -1.17 20.36
C GLY A 866 14.65 -2.45 19.51
N GLY A 867 15.66 -2.60 18.64
CA GLY A 867 15.80 -3.75 17.75
C GLY A 867 16.30 -5.02 18.43
N ASP A 868 16.22 -6.12 17.69
CA ASP A 868 16.74 -7.43 18.05
C ASP A 868 17.52 -8.05 16.86
N LEU A 869 17.85 -9.34 16.92
CA LEU A 869 18.54 -10.07 15.86
C LEU A 869 17.64 -11.20 15.30
N ASP A 870 16.31 -10.99 15.27
CA ASP A 870 15.34 -11.96 14.75
C ASP A 870 15.01 -11.79 13.25
N GLY A 871 15.70 -10.85 12.61
CA GLY A 871 15.50 -10.47 11.20
C GLY A 871 15.62 -8.97 10.93
N ASP A 872 15.97 -8.17 11.93
CA ASP A 872 16.21 -6.74 11.75
C ASP A 872 17.37 -6.47 10.78
N ILE A 873 17.18 -5.42 9.99
CA ILE A 873 18.16 -4.88 9.05
C ILE A 873 18.65 -3.52 9.53
N PHE A 874 19.96 -3.27 9.38
CA PHE A 874 20.63 -2.10 9.93
C PHE A 874 21.32 -1.32 8.81
N ASN A 875 21.09 -0.01 8.79
CA ASN A 875 21.75 0.90 7.85
C ASN A 875 23.15 1.23 8.37
N LEU A 876 24.18 0.93 7.57
CA LEU A 876 25.57 1.32 7.79
C LEU A 876 25.91 2.50 6.87
N ILE A 877 25.99 3.69 7.44
CA ILE A 877 26.33 4.93 6.73
C ILE A 877 27.83 5.16 6.86
N LEU A 878 28.53 5.05 5.73
CA LEU A 878 29.99 5.10 5.63
C LEU A 878 30.52 6.48 5.21
N ASP A 879 29.67 7.34 4.63
CA ASP A 879 30.08 8.68 4.19
C ASP A 879 30.51 9.52 5.41
N PRO A 880 31.79 9.94 5.50
CA PRO A 880 32.31 10.68 6.66
C PRO A 880 31.59 12.00 6.92
N ARG A 881 31.04 12.65 5.87
CA ARG A 881 30.26 13.89 6.01
C ARG A 881 28.86 13.63 6.58
N LEU A 882 28.41 12.38 6.54
CA LEU A 882 27.13 11.95 7.11
C LEU A 882 27.22 11.38 8.53
N LEU A 883 28.42 11.35 9.12
CA LEU A 883 28.59 10.95 10.52
C LEU A 883 28.09 12.06 11.46
N PRO A 884 27.27 11.74 12.48
CA PRO A 884 26.78 12.74 13.41
C PRO A 884 27.91 13.26 14.29
N THR A 885 27.95 14.58 14.49
CA THR A 885 28.93 15.23 15.37
C THR A 885 28.47 15.28 16.82
N LYS A 886 27.16 15.12 17.05
CA LYS A 886 26.53 14.99 18.39
C LYS A 886 25.99 13.59 18.57
N GLN A 887 26.13 13.05 19.78
CA GLN A 887 25.55 11.76 20.16
C GLN A 887 24.57 11.96 21.31
N PHE A 888 23.54 11.12 21.31
CA PHE A 888 22.53 11.06 22.36
C PHE A 888 22.44 9.64 22.88
N GLU A 889 22.14 9.54 24.17
CA GLU A 889 21.90 8.25 24.80
C GLU A 889 20.72 7.54 24.11
N PRO A 890 20.86 6.24 23.79
CA PRO A 890 19.78 5.43 23.27
C PRO A 890 18.54 5.46 24.16
N GLY A 891 17.36 5.39 23.55
CA GLY A 891 16.11 5.26 24.30
C GLY A 891 16.09 3.99 25.15
N GLU A 892 15.41 4.02 26.30
CA GLU A 892 15.34 2.85 27.19
C GLU A 892 14.55 1.69 26.58
N TYR A 893 13.54 1.99 25.74
CA TYR A 893 12.66 1.00 25.09
C TYR A 893 12.17 -0.12 26.04
N PRO A 894 11.53 0.24 27.16
CA PRO A 894 11.12 -0.75 28.15
C PRO A 894 10.06 -1.70 27.57
N ALA A 895 10.18 -2.99 27.90
CA ALA A 895 9.21 -3.99 27.50
C ALA A 895 7.81 -3.64 28.03
N VAL A 896 6.83 -3.62 27.14
CA VAL A 896 5.44 -3.35 27.51
C VAL A 896 4.86 -4.54 28.27
N THR A 897 4.10 -4.26 29.34
CA THR A 897 3.40 -5.30 30.09
C THR A 897 2.42 -6.04 29.17
N ILE A 898 2.53 -7.37 29.16
CA ILE A 898 1.65 -8.23 28.36
C ILE A 898 0.29 -8.30 29.04
N ARG A 899 -0.76 -7.97 28.30
CA ARG A 899 -2.15 -8.09 28.76
C ARG A 899 -2.50 -9.57 28.94
N SER A 900 -2.89 -9.91 30.16
CA SER A 900 -3.35 -11.24 30.55
C SER A 900 -4.79 -11.18 31.04
N ILE A 901 -5.58 -12.20 30.75
CA ILE A 901 -6.97 -12.36 31.20
C ILE A 901 -7.05 -13.47 32.28
N PRO A 902 -8.10 -13.48 33.13
CA PRO A 902 -8.19 -14.47 34.22
C PRO A 902 -8.47 -15.89 33.73
N ASN A 903 -9.24 -16.02 32.64
CA ASN A 903 -9.69 -17.29 32.08
C ASN A 903 -8.84 -17.72 30.89
N VAL A 904 -8.99 -18.97 30.46
CA VAL A 904 -8.39 -19.47 29.22
C VAL A 904 -9.00 -18.70 28.04
N CYS A 905 -8.15 -18.19 27.14
CA CYS A 905 -8.50 -17.48 25.93
C CYS A 905 -9.35 -18.36 25.02
N GLY A 906 -10.56 -17.90 24.73
CA GLY A 906 -11.34 -18.43 23.61
C GLY A 906 -11.05 -17.66 22.32
N ILE A 907 -11.68 -18.11 21.23
CA ILE A 907 -11.62 -17.38 19.96
C ILE A 907 -12.22 -15.98 20.07
N SER A 908 -13.18 -15.78 21.00
CA SER A 908 -13.75 -14.46 21.26
C SER A 908 -12.72 -13.44 21.74
N ASP A 909 -11.79 -13.85 22.60
CA ASP A 909 -10.77 -12.93 23.13
C ASP A 909 -9.77 -12.51 22.04
N VAL A 910 -9.46 -13.43 21.11
CA VAL A 910 -8.60 -13.14 19.96
C VAL A 910 -9.33 -12.24 18.96
N ALA A 911 -10.61 -12.48 18.70
CA ALA A 911 -11.44 -11.61 17.86
C ALA A 911 -11.54 -10.20 18.45
N ASP A 912 -11.75 -10.09 19.77
CA ASP A 912 -11.75 -8.82 20.50
C ASP A 912 -10.40 -8.11 20.39
N PHE A 913 -9.29 -8.85 20.48
CA PHE A 913 -7.97 -8.29 20.24
C PHE A 913 -7.79 -7.75 18.82
N VAL A 914 -8.26 -8.44 17.78
CA VAL A 914 -8.18 -7.94 16.39
C VAL A 914 -8.97 -6.62 16.25
N ILE A 915 -10.14 -6.53 16.87
CA ILE A 915 -10.94 -5.29 16.88
C ILE A 915 -10.23 -4.17 17.65
N ASP A 916 -9.68 -4.45 18.83
CA ASP A 916 -8.88 -3.52 19.62
C ASP A 916 -7.65 -3.05 18.81
N TYR A 917 -7.03 -3.95 18.03
CA TYR A 917 -5.89 -3.63 17.18
C TYR A 917 -6.25 -2.62 16.09
N ILE A 918 -7.30 -2.89 15.31
CA ILE A 918 -7.77 -1.98 14.25
C ILE A 918 -8.14 -0.61 14.84
N GLN A 919 -8.75 -0.59 16.02
CA GLN A 919 -9.11 0.65 16.71
C GLN A 919 -7.88 1.50 17.11
N ALA A 920 -6.79 0.84 17.53
CA ALA A 920 -5.59 1.48 18.08
C ALA A 920 -4.36 1.37 17.15
N ASP A 921 -4.58 1.25 15.83
CA ASP A 921 -3.54 1.34 14.82
C ASP A 921 -3.09 2.81 14.63
N LEU A 922 -2.18 3.25 15.50
CA LEU A 922 -1.77 4.66 15.66
C LEU A 922 -0.34 4.95 15.16
N ILE A 923 0.38 3.97 14.60
CA ILE A 923 1.78 4.14 14.17
C ILE A 923 1.93 5.27 13.15
N GLY A 924 1.09 5.28 12.11
CA GLY A 924 1.10 6.33 11.08
C GLY A 924 0.83 7.73 11.65
N PRO A 925 -0.27 7.94 12.40
CA PRO A 925 -0.54 9.19 13.10
C PRO A 925 0.58 9.65 14.04
N ILE A 926 1.18 8.74 14.82
CA ILE A 926 2.32 9.04 15.72
C ILE A 926 3.52 9.54 14.91
N ALA A 927 3.89 8.84 13.83
CA ALA A 927 5.01 9.23 12.98
C ALA A 927 4.80 10.61 12.32
N ILE A 928 3.57 10.91 11.87
CA ILE A 928 3.23 12.21 11.29
C ILE A 928 3.28 13.30 12.37
N SER A 929 2.72 13.07 13.55
CA SER A 929 2.78 14.03 14.67
C SER A 929 4.23 14.29 15.09
N HIS A 930 5.07 13.25 15.15
CA HIS A 930 6.47 13.38 15.49
C HIS A 930 7.20 14.28 14.48
N LEU A 931 7.01 14.07 13.17
CA LEU A 931 7.59 14.94 12.15
C LEU A 931 7.11 16.40 12.28
N ARG A 932 5.85 16.63 12.66
CA ARG A 932 5.33 17.99 12.85
C ARG A 932 5.93 18.68 14.08
N PHE A 933 5.98 18.00 15.22
CA PHE A 933 6.60 18.56 16.43
C PHE A 933 8.10 18.75 16.26
N SER A 934 8.77 17.78 15.62
CA SER A 934 10.18 17.89 15.26
C SER A 934 10.42 19.11 14.38
N ASP A 935 9.56 19.37 13.38
CA ASP A 935 9.71 20.53 12.49
C ASP A 935 9.49 21.86 13.22
N LEU A 936 8.46 21.96 14.05
CA LEU A 936 8.16 23.18 14.81
C LEU A 936 9.18 23.46 15.93
N ASN A 937 9.70 22.40 16.56
CA ASN A 937 10.62 22.45 17.69
C ASN A 937 11.92 21.74 17.33
N THR A 938 12.23 20.62 17.97
CA THR A 938 13.39 19.75 17.72
C THR A 938 13.04 18.29 18.06
N PRO A 939 13.76 17.29 17.52
CA PRO A 939 13.55 15.87 17.87
C PRO A 939 13.66 15.53 19.36
N ASN A 940 14.37 16.32 20.17
CA ASN A 940 14.51 16.09 21.61
C ASN A 940 13.49 16.83 22.49
N CYS A 941 12.50 17.51 21.90
CA CYS A 941 11.44 18.15 22.71
C CYS A 941 10.58 17.10 23.43
N THR A 942 9.94 17.51 24.53
CA THR A 942 9.14 16.64 25.39
C THR A 942 8.09 15.85 24.62
N GLU A 943 7.41 16.49 23.67
CA GLU A 943 6.38 15.87 22.83
C GLU A 943 6.97 14.80 21.90
N CYS A 944 8.15 15.05 21.31
CA CYS A 944 8.82 14.07 20.46
C CYS A 944 9.28 12.84 21.24
N ILE A 945 9.85 13.03 22.44
CA ILE A 945 10.24 11.91 23.33
C ILE A 945 9.02 11.10 23.77
N GLN A 946 7.91 11.76 24.13
CA GLN A 946 6.65 11.07 24.42
C GLN A 946 6.16 10.26 23.22
N LEU A 947 6.19 10.84 22.01
CA LEU A 947 5.81 10.15 20.78
C LEU A 947 6.74 8.98 20.45
N ALA A 948 8.04 9.06 20.75
CA ALA A 948 8.98 7.94 20.62
C ALA A 948 8.59 6.76 21.53
N ASN A 949 8.26 7.04 22.79
CA ASN A 949 7.79 6.02 23.73
C ASN A 949 6.46 5.39 23.28
N PHE A 950 5.52 6.21 22.81
CA PHE A 950 4.25 5.71 22.26
C PHE A 950 4.44 4.92 20.96
N ALA A 951 5.41 5.29 20.11
CA ALA A 951 5.72 4.55 18.90
C ALA A 951 6.27 3.15 19.23
N SER A 952 7.20 3.05 20.19
CA SER A 952 7.69 1.77 20.71
C SER A 952 6.54 0.91 21.26
N GLN A 953 5.67 1.49 22.08
CA GLN A 953 4.49 0.78 22.60
C GLN A 953 3.55 0.31 21.47
N ALA A 954 3.31 1.13 20.45
CA ALA A 954 2.46 0.80 19.32
C ALA A 954 3.04 -0.31 18.43
N LEU A 955 4.37 -0.39 18.30
CA LEU A 955 5.06 -1.47 17.58
C LEU A 955 4.95 -2.82 18.30
N ASP A 956 4.94 -2.81 19.63
CA ASP A 956 4.80 -4.01 20.45
C ASP A 956 3.36 -4.42 20.73
N PHE A 957 2.39 -3.52 20.51
CA PHE A 957 0.97 -3.78 20.72
C PHE A 957 0.46 -5.09 20.07
N PRO A 958 0.82 -5.45 18.82
CA PRO A 958 0.50 -6.74 18.22
C PRO A 958 0.84 -7.97 19.09
N LYS A 959 1.89 -7.88 19.91
CA LYS A 959 2.42 -8.99 20.73
C LYS A 959 2.03 -8.84 22.21
N SER A 960 1.92 -7.61 22.70
CA SER A 960 1.65 -7.30 24.11
C SER A 960 0.16 -7.22 24.43
N GLY A 961 -0.69 -6.86 23.46
CA GLY A 961 -2.12 -6.63 23.70
C GLY A 961 -2.45 -5.34 24.47
N THR A 962 -1.45 -4.48 24.68
CA THR A 962 -1.57 -3.23 25.46
C THR A 962 -1.55 -2.01 24.52
N PRO A 963 -2.72 -1.43 24.18
CA PRO A 963 -2.81 -0.33 23.21
C PRO A 963 -2.28 0.98 23.79
N VAL A 964 -1.81 1.86 22.91
CA VAL A 964 -1.55 3.27 23.26
C VAL A 964 -2.88 3.97 23.55
N ASN A 965 -2.93 4.74 24.64
CA ASN A 965 -4.09 5.57 24.94
C ASN A 965 -4.13 6.77 23.98
N PHE A 966 -5.10 6.78 23.06
CA PHE A 966 -5.26 7.84 22.07
C PHE A 966 -5.34 9.25 22.67
N ARG A 967 -5.93 9.40 23.87
CA ARG A 967 -6.13 10.70 24.52
C ARG A 967 -4.87 11.25 25.18
N SER A 968 -3.87 10.41 25.47
CA SER A 968 -2.60 10.84 26.05
C SER A 968 -1.57 11.25 24.98
N LEU A 969 -1.87 11.05 23.71
CA LEU A 969 -0.98 11.45 22.63
C LEU A 969 -0.92 12.98 22.50
N PRO A 970 0.28 13.57 22.34
CA PRO A 970 0.40 14.98 22.03
C PRO A 970 -0.11 15.24 20.61
N TRP A 971 -1.07 16.16 20.47
CA TRP A 971 -1.68 16.52 19.20
C TRP A 971 -1.63 18.02 18.94
N LEU A 972 -1.25 18.38 17.72
CA LEU A 972 -1.46 19.73 17.20
C LEU A 972 -2.89 19.88 16.69
N ARG A 973 -3.48 21.07 16.85
CA ARG A 973 -4.85 21.37 16.40
C ARG A 973 -4.99 21.12 14.89
N LYS A 974 -6.14 20.60 14.44
CA LYS A 974 -6.40 20.34 13.00
C LYS A 974 -6.35 21.61 12.14
N THR A 975 -6.74 22.75 12.71
CA THR A 975 -6.71 24.07 12.05
C THR A 975 -5.31 24.62 11.87
N GLN A 976 -4.32 24.08 12.59
CA GLN A 976 -2.94 24.52 12.45
C GLN A 976 -2.35 23.96 11.16
N ALA A 977 -1.72 24.84 10.39
CA ALA A 977 -1.05 24.49 9.15
C ALA A 977 -0.01 23.37 9.36
N ARG A 978 0.20 22.57 8.32
CA ARG A 978 1.21 21.49 8.29
C ARG A 978 2.45 21.96 7.53
N PRO A 979 3.64 21.42 7.81
CA PRO A 979 4.79 21.72 6.96
C PRO A 979 4.52 21.22 5.54
N ASP A 980 4.99 21.99 4.57
CA ASP A 980 4.80 21.76 3.14
C ASP A 980 5.29 20.40 2.65
N PHE A 981 6.36 19.85 3.25
CA PHE A 981 6.81 18.50 2.93
C PHE A 981 5.79 17.40 3.29
N LEU A 982 4.81 17.66 4.15
CA LEU A 982 3.71 16.71 4.44
C LEU A 982 2.52 16.87 3.49
N ALA A 983 2.61 17.73 2.48
CA ALA A 983 1.57 17.88 1.48
C ALA A 983 1.37 16.58 0.68
N LYS A 984 0.10 16.20 0.50
CA LYS A 984 -0.28 15.09 -0.37
C LYS A 984 -0.04 15.46 -1.83
N GLU A 985 0.07 14.45 -2.68
CA GLU A 985 0.17 14.66 -4.12
C GLU A 985 -1.04 15.47 -4.65
N GLY A 986 -0.75 16.55 -5.37
CA GLY A 986 -1.78 17.46 -5.91
C GLY A 986 -2.44 18.41 -4.91
N ALA A 987 -1.99 18.45 -3.65
CA ALA A 987 -2.46 19.43 -2.67
C ALA A 987 -2.06 20.87 -3.06
N ASP A 988 -2.95 21.83 -2.80
CA ASP A 988 -2.66 23.25 -2.96
C ASP A 988 -1.81 23.75 -1.78
N ILE A 989 -0.50 23.83 -1.99
CA ILE A 989 0.48 24.34 -1.01
C ILE A 989 0.40 25.86 -0.82
N THR A 990 -0.33 26.58 -1.68
CA THR A 990 -0.50 28.04 -1.56
C THR A 990 -1.67 28.42 -0.66
N GLY A 991 -2.54 27.47 -0.32
CA GLY A 991 -3.59 27.65 0.67
C GLY A 991 -3.06 27.71 2.10
N GLY A 992 -3.82 28.30 3.03
CA GLY A 992 -3.45 28.41 4.46
C GLY A 992 -3.37 27.08 5.24
N GLN A 993 -3.48 25.93 4.57
CA GLN A 993 -3.37 24.60 5.18
C GLN A 993 -1.91 24.16 5.37
N TYR A 994 -0.96 24.76 4.66
CA TYR A 994 0.46 24.44 4.73
C TYR A 994 1.29 25.67 5.05
N TYR A 995 2.39 25.49 5.78
CA TYR A 995 3.42 26.50 5.96
C TYR A 995 4.73 26.03 5.31
N ASN A 996 5.52 27.00 4.86
CA ASN A 996 6.83 26.76 4.28
C ASN A 996 7.82 26.42 5.41
N SER A 997 8.20 25.14 5.55
CA SER A 997 9.20 24.74 6.55
C SER A 997 10.58 25.29 6.19
N THR A 998 11.27 25.90 7.16
CA THR A 998 12.63 26.44 7.01
C THR A 998 13.72 25.37 7.15
N LYS A 999 13.37 24.19 7.67
CA LYS A 999 14.29 23.08 7.91
C LYS A 999 14.62 22.30 6.64
N LEU A 1000 15.64 21.45 6.71
CA LEU A 1000 16.19 20.70 5.60
C LEU A 1000 15.10 19.95 4.81
N LEU A 1001 14.15 19.28 5.48
CA LEU A 1001 13.06 18.57 4.81
C LEU A 1001 12.19 19.47 3.92
N GLY A 1002 11.87 20.68 4.37
CA GLY A 1002 11.12 21.66 3.57
C GLY A 1002 11.93 22.09 2.35
N GLN A 1003 13.24 22.37 2.55
CA GLN A 1003 14.13 22.74 1.46
C GLN A 1003 14.22 21.64 0.39
N LEU A 1004 14.50 20.40 0.81
CA LEU A 1004 14.56 19.22 -0.06
C LEU A 1004 13.25 18.99 -0.82
N TYR A 1005 12.09 19.17 -0.16
CA TYR A 1005 10.78 19.02 -0.81
C TYR A 1005 10.56 20.02 -1.96
N ARG A 1006 10.99 21.27 -1.77
CA ARG A 1006 10.81 22.35 -2.76
C ARG A 1006 11.81 22.27 -3.91
N ARG A 1007 13.00 21.69 -3.70
CA ARG A 1007 14.03 21.50 -4.74
C ARG A 1007 13.62 20.51 -5.83
N VAL A 1008 12.82 19.49 -5.50
CA VAL A 1008 12.46 18.46 -6.49
C VAL A 1008 11.57 19.03 -7.60
N PRO A 1009 12.02 19.01 -8.86
CA PRO A 1009 11.26 19.52 -9.99
C PRO A 1009 10.10 18.58 -10.29
N MET A 1010 8.88 19.06 -10.13
CA MET A 1010 7.67 18.32 -10.50
C MET A 1010 6.95 19.05 -11.62
N LYS A 1011 7.05 18.54 -12.84
CA LYS A 1011 6.13 18.90 -13.92
C LYS A 1011 5.08 17.80 -14.00
N ARG A 1012 3.79 18.18 -14.04
CA ARG A 1012 2.74 17.23 -14.46
C ARG A 1012 2.96 16.99 -15.95
N VAL A 1013 3.49 15.83 -16.30
CA VAL A 1013 3.65 15.46 -17.69
C VAL A 1013 2.64 14.37 -18.01
N MET A 1014 1.72 14.66 -18.91
CA MET A 1014 0.86 13.64 -19.49
C MET A 1014 1.60 13.06 -20.70
N PRO A 1015 1.53 11.74 -20.93
CA PRO A 1015 2.07 11.15 -22.15
C PRO A 1015 1.49 11.92 -23.35
N PRO A 1016 2.31 12.36 -24.31
CA PRO A 1016 1.81 13.06 -25.48
C PRO A 1016 0.82 12.17 -26.24
N ALA A 1017 -0.32 12.75 -26.63
CA ALA A 1017 -1.26 12.07 -27.53
C ALA A 1017 -0.53 11.77 -28.85
N TRP A 1018 -0.75 10.58 -29.38
CA TRP A 1018 -0.06 10.13 -30.59
C TRP A 1018 -0.33 11.08 -31.77
N ASN A 1019 0.74 11.63 -32.34
CA ASN A 1019 0.74 12.25 -33.66
C ASN A 1019 1.14 11.18 -34.69
N GLY A 1020 0.22 10.80 -35.57
CA GLY A 1020 0.40 9.70 -36.53
C GLY A 1020 1.39 9.98 -37.67
N SER A 1021 2.63 10.36 -37.38
CA SER A 1021 3.64 10.72 -38.39
C SER A 1021 4.95 9.91 -38.37
N SER A 1022 5.07 8.84 -37.59
CA SER A 1022 6.23 7.91 -37.61
C SER A 1022 5.87 6.50 -37.12
N SER A 1023 6.69 5.49 -37.45
CA SER A 1023 6.61 4.16 -36.81
C SER A 1023 6.87 4.31 -35.32
N PRO A 1024 6.01 3.80 -34.42
CA PRO A 1024 6.15 4.02 -32.98
C PRO A 1024 7.34 3.28 -32.35
N SER A 1025 7.91 2.27 -33.03
CA SER A 1025 8.97 1.40 -32.52
C SER A 1025 10.35 1.65 -33.14
N ASP A 1026 10.42 2.39 -34.25
CA ASP A 1026 11.65 2.62 -35.03
C ASP A 1026 12.38 1.30 -35.38
N GLY A 1027 11.60 0.31 -35.82
CA GLY A 1027 12.10 -1.05 -36.06
C GLY A 1027 13.21 -1.13 -37.10
N ALA A 1028 13.19 -0.27 -38.13
CA ALA A 1028 14.22 -0.23 -39.17
C ALA A 1028 15.64 0.01 -38.62
N THR A 1029 15.78 0.83 -37.57
CA THR A 1029 17.06 1.10 -36.92
C THR A 1029 17.60 -0.14 -36.21
N VAL A 1030 16.73 -0.91 -35.56
CA VAL A 1030 17.08 -2.16 -34.88
C VAL A 1030 17.47 -3.24 -35.91
N GLU A 1031 16.71 -3.37 -36.99
CA GLU A 1031 17.01 -4.32 -38.08
C GLU A 1031 18.35 -4.01 -38.75
N ALA A 1032 18.61 -2.73 -39.03
CA ALA A 1032 19.89 -2.28 -39.55
C ALA A 1032 21.03 -2.62 -38.58
N ALA A 1033 20.89 -2.32 -37.28
CA ALA A 1033 21.91 -2.64 -36.28
C ALA A 1033 22.18 -4.15 -36.14
N LEU A 1034 21.12 -4.98 -36.15
CA LEU A 1034 21.24 -6.43 -36.13
C LEU A 1034 21.96 -6.98 -37.37
N SER A 1035 21.77 -6.37 -38.54
CA SER A 1035 22.45 -6.78 -39.77
C SER A 1035 23.97 -6.60 -39.74
N TYR A 1036 24.49 -5.71 -38.89
CA TYR A 1036 25.93 -5.53 -38.67
C TYR A 1036 26.52 -6.54 -37.67
N VAL A 1037 25.68 -7.33 -37.00
CA VAL A 1037 26.15 -8.44 -36.15
C VAL A 1037 26.37 -9.67 -37.03
N ASP A 1038 27.57 -10.27 -36.97
CA ASP A 1038 27.86 -11.51 -37.71
C ASP A 1038 27.17 -12.72 -37.06
N LEU A 1039 25.85 -12.82 -37.26
CA LEU A 1039 25.01 -13.88 -36.69
C LEU A 1039 25.48 -15.28 -37.12
N ARG A 1040 26.03 -15.41 -38.33
CA ARG A 1040 26.49 -16.71 -38.86
C ARG A 1040 27.77 -17.18 -38.18
N HIS A 1041 28.70 -16.27 -37.88
CA HIS A 1041 29.86 -16.60 -37.06
C HIS A 1041 29.46 -17.01 -35.64
N LEU A 1042 28.38 -16.41 -35.12
CA LEU A 1042 27.73 -16.80 -33.86
C LEU A 1042 26.81 -18.02 -34.00
N GLY A 1043 26.84 -18.74 -35.13
CA GLY A 1043 26.01 -19.90 -35.50
C GLY A 1043 24.50 -19.74 -35.27
N LEU A 1044 24.02 -18.51 -35.29
CA LEU A 1044 22.62 -18.14 -35.35
C LEU A 1044 22.18 -18.04 -36.82
N PRO A 1045 20.89 -18.26 -37.11
CA PRO A 1045 20.37 -18.03 -38.46
C PRO A 1045 20.54 -16.55 -38.84
N GLY A 1046 20.62 -16.26 -40.15
CA GLY A 1046 20.54 -14.88 -40.62
C GLY A 1046 19.16 -14.25 -40.32
N LEU A 1047 18.86 -13.13 -40.97
CA LEU A 1047 17.53 -12.48 -40.88
C LEU A 1047 16.67 -12.80 -42.13
N PRO A 1048 16.24 -14.05 -42.40
CA PRO A 1048 15.31 -14.34 -43.48
C PRO A 1048 13.86 -14.01 -43.09
N ASP A 1049 12.99 -13.89 -44.08
CA ASP A 1049 11.54 -13.85 -43.87
C ASP A 1049 11.09 -15.15 -43.17
N PRO A 1050 10.41 -15.06 -42.01
CA PRO A 1050 9.86 -16.23 -41.33
C PRO A 1050 8.83 -16.96 -42.21
N SER A 1051 8.63 -18.27 -42.01
CA SER A 1051 7.61 -19.03 -42.75
C SER A 1051 6.21 -18.52 -42.43
N GLU A 1052 5.28 -18.60 -43.39
CA GLU A 1052 3.87 -18.20 -43.19
C GLU A 1052 3.23 -18.92 -42.00
N GLU A 1053 3.52 -20.21 -41.82
CA GLU A 1053 3.03 -21.01 -40.67
C GLU A 1053 3.53 -20.46 -39.32
N LEU A 1054 4.81 -20.08 -39.24
CA LEU A 1054 5.38 -19.52 -38.02
C LEU A 1054 4.86 -18.10 -37.76
N MET A 1055 4.69 -17.29 -38.80
CA MET A 1055 4.06 -15.97 -38.69
C MET A 1055 2.62 -16.08 -38.17
N GLU A 1056 1.85 -17.07 -38.64
CA GLU A 1056 0.48 -17.30 -38.16
C GLU A 1056 0.47 -17.75 -36.68
N GLU A 1057 1.31 -18.72 -36.32
CA GLU A 1057 1.49 -19.19 -34.94
C GLU A 1057 1.81 -18.03 -33.98
N ILE A 1058 2.81 -17.22 -34.33
CA ILE A 1058 3.25 -16.08 -33.53
C ILE A 1058 2.21 -14.95 -33.50
N THR A 1059 1.41 -14.79 -34.56
CA THR A 1059 0.26 -13.87 -34.55
C THR A 1059 -0.80 -14.31 -33.54
N TYR A 1060 -1.06 -15.61 -33.37
CA TYR A 1060 -1.94 -16.08 -32.29
C TYR A 1060 -1.36 -15.79 -30.91
N LEU A 1061 -0.05 -15.98 -30.73
CA LEU A 1061 0.66 -15.65 -29.48
C LEU A 1061 0.58 -14.15 -29.15
N LEU A 1062 0.83 -13.26 -30.12
CA LEU A 1062 0.70 -11.81 -29.96
C LEU A 1062 -0.71 -11.43 -29.49
N ASN A 1063 -1.74 -11.96 -30.15
CA ASN A 1063 -3.13 -11.65 -29.79
C ASN A 1063 -3.47 -12.10 -28.36
N ALA A 1064 -3.03 -13.30 -27.97
CA ALA A 1064 -3.21 -13.80 -26.60
C ALA A 1064 -2.48 -12.94 -25.58
N TYR A 1065 -1.25 -12.52 -25.88
CA TYR A 1065 -0.47 -11.62 -25.03
C TYR A 1065 -1.17 -10.26 -24.86
N CYS A 1066 -1.60 -9.62 -25.95
CA CYS A 1066 -2.27 -8.31 -25.90
C CYS A 1066 -3.56 -8.35 -25.08
N GLU A 1067 -4.33 -9.43 -25.19
CA GLU A 1067 -5.54 -9.64 -24.40
C GLU A 1067 -5.23 -9.75 -22.91
N GLN A 1068 -4.29 -10.61 -22.52
CA GLN A 1068 -3.90 -10.80 -21.12
C GLN A 1068 -3.28 -9.54 -20.52
N LEU A 1069 -2.43 -8.84 -21.26
CA LEU A 1069 -1.85 -7.58 -20.82
C LEU A 1069 -2.92 -6.50 -20.57
N LEU A 1070 -3.95 -6.45 -21.43
CA LEU A 1070 -5.07 -5.52 -21.26
C LEU A 1070 -5.90 -5.87 -20.02
N ILE A 1071 -6.13 -7.15 -19.74
CA ILE A 1071 -6.80 -7.62 -18.53
C ILE A 1071 -6.03 -7.16 -17.28
N VAL A 1072 -4.71 -7.32 -17.26
CA VAL A 1072 -3.86 -6.83 -16.17
C VAL A 1072 -3.98 -5.31 -16.04
N GLY A 1073 -3.90 -4.55 -17.14
CA GLY A 1073 -4.04 -3.10 -17.12
C GLY A 1073 -5.42 -2.61 -16.64
N GLN A 1074 -6.49 -3.36 -16.90
CA GLN A 1074 -7.84 -3.07 -16.41
C GLN A 1074 -8.04 -3.46 -14.94
N ALA A 1075 -7.31 -4.45 -14.43
CA ALA A 1075 -7.40 -4.87 -13.03
C ALA A 1075 -6.78 -3.85 -12.07
N HIS A 1076 -5.70 -3.16 -12.49
CA HIS A 1076 -4.90 -2.29 -11.60
C HIS A 1076 -5.11 -0.79 -11.82
N THR A 1077 -6.11 -0.39 -12.62
CA THR A 1077 -6.48 1.02 -12.82
C THR A 1077 -7.24 1.59 -11.61
N MET A 1078 -7.01 2.86 -11.28
CA MET A 1078 -7.81 3.58 -10.27
C MET A 1078 -9.17 4.05 -10.79
N SER A 1079 -9.34 4.12 -12.11
CA SER A 1079 -10.58 4.59 -12.69
C SER A 1079 -11.59 3.46 -12.82
N LYS A 1080 -12.82 3.67 -12.35
CA LYS A 1080 -13.93 2.75 -12.61
C LYS A 1080 -14.51 2.88 -14.02
N ASN A 1081 -14.04 3.85 -14.80
CA ASN A 1081 -14.46 4.00 -16.18
C ASN A 1081 -13.86 2.87 -17.03
N LYS A 1082 -14.74 2.08 -17.66
CA LYS A 1082 -14.42 0.86 -18.40
C LYS A 1082 -13.45 1.07 -19.57
N ASN A 1083 -13.26 2.32 -20.01
CA ASN A 1083 -12.36 2.67 -21.11
C ASN A 1083 -10.98 3.15 -20.62
N ILE A 1084 -10.72 3.17 -19.31
CA ILE A 1084 -9.47 3.66 -18.72
C ILE A 1084 -8.74 2.49 -18.09
N HIS A 1085 -7.63 2.09 -18.68
CA HIS A 1085 -6.72 1.07 -18.16
C HIS A 1085 -5.35 1.71 -17.85
N VAL A 1086 -4.53 1.00 -17.07
CA VAL A 1086 -3.10 1.33 -16.93
C VAL A 1086 -2.47 1.30 -18.32
N SER A 1087 -1.64 2.29 -18.64
CA SER A 1087 -0.99 2.39 -19.95
C SER A 1087 0.09 1.30 -20.11
N GLU A 1088 0.42 0.96 -21.36
CA GLU A 1088 1.46 -0.02 -21.66
C GLU A 1088 2.82 0.40 -21.07
N ALA A 1089 3.13 1.70 -21.10
CA ALA A 1089 4.35 2.27 -20.51
C ALA A 1089 4.40 2.11 -18.97
N GLU A 1090 3.27 2.26 -18.29
CA GLU A 1090 3.16 2.01 -16.84
C GLU A 1090 3.37 0.52 -16.51
N LEU A 1091 2.79 -0.39 -17.29
CA LEU A 1091 2.98 -1.84 -17.13
C LEU A 1091 4.44 -2.25 -17.38
N VAL A 1092 5.08 -1.69 -18.41
CA VAL A 1092 6.45 -2.00 -18.81
C VAL A 1092 7.48 -1.42 -17.84
N SER A 1093 7.27 -0.18 -17.38
CA SER A 1093 8.11 0.45 -16.36
C SER A 1093 7.89 -0.12 -14.95
N GLY A 1094 6.78 -0.84 -14.73
CA GLY A 1094 6.37 -1.34 -13.42
C GLY A 1094 5.95 -0.23 -12.46
N THR A 1095 5.20 0.76 -12.97
CA THR A 1095 4.75 1.94 -12.21
C THR A 1095 3.26 2.21 -12.41
N ILE A 1096 2.65 3.01 -11.52
CA ILE A 1096 1.29 3.54 -11.69
C ILE A 1096 1.34 5.05 -11.51
N MET A 1097 1.00 5.80 -12.56
CA MET A 1097 1.12 7.25 -12.64
C MET A 1097 -0.09 8.01 -12.07
N ALA A 1098 -1.22 7.34 -11.86
CA ALA A 1098 -2.37 7.91 -11.16
C ALA A 1098 -1.96 8.54 -9.82
N THR A 1099 -2.63 9.61 -9.40
CA THR A 1099 -2.34 10.27 -8.11
C THR A 1099 -3.02 9.52 -6.98
N TRP A 1100 -2.26 9.10 -5.97
CA TRP A 1100 -2.78 8.35 -4.84
C TRP A 1100 -2.66 9.15 -3.55
N SER A 1101 -3.73 9.14 -2.76
CA SER A 1101 -3.68 9.73 -1.41
C SER A 1101 -2.99 8.82 -0.39
N ASP A 1102 -2.93 7.52 -0.67
CA ASP A 1102 -2.25 6.48 0.10
C ASP A 1102 -1.14 5.84 -0.74
N HIS A 1103 0.11 6.20 -0.43
CA HIS A 1103 1.28 5.69 -1.13
C HIS A 1103 1.57 4.21 -0.87
N GLN A 1104 1.19 3.67 0.30
CA GLN A 1104 1.45 2.27 0.62
C GLN A 1104 0.57 1.38 -0.24
N ARG A 1105 -0.70 1.75 -0.40
CA ARG A 1105 -1.63 1.01 -1.26
C ARG A 1105 -1.21 1.06 -2.74
N ARG A 1106 -0.67 2.19 -3.21
CA ARG A 1106 -0.07 2.28 -4.56
C ARG A 1106 1.04 1.25 -4.72
N ARG A 1107 1.96 1.15 -3.75
CA ARG A 1107 3.04 0.17 -3.78
C ARG A 1107 2.53 -1.27 -3.78
N ASN A 1108 1.59 -1.62 -2.91
CA ASN A 1108 1.00 -2.97 -2.89
C ASN A 1108 0.34 -3.32 -4.24
N THR A 1109 -0.36 -2.36 -4.85
CA THR A 1109 -1.00 -2.55 -6.17
C THR A 1109 0.04 -2.70 -7.28
N VAL A 1110 1.09 -1.87 -7.28
CA VAL A 1110 2.24 -2.01 -8.21
C VAL A 1110 2.91 -3.36 -8.04
N SER A 1111 3.13 -3.85 -6.82
CA SER A 1111 3.72 -5.18 -6.58
C SER A 1111 2.85 -6.31 -7.12
N ALA A 1112 1.53 -6.26 -6.91
CA ALA A 1112 0.60 -7.25 -7.44
C ALA A 1112 0.54 -7.22 -8.98
N MET A 1113 0.53 -6.02 -9.56
CA MET A 1113 0.61 -5.80 -11.01
C MET A 1113 1.91 -6.37 -11.59
N ASN A 1114 3.05 -6.06 -10.98
CA ASN A 1114 4.37 -6.51 -11.44
C ASN A 1114 4.50 -8.04 -11.37
N LEU A 1115 3.91 -8.69 -10.36
CA LEU A 1115 3.88 -10.15 -10.27
C LEU A 1115 3.12 -10.76 -11.46
N GLN A 1116 1.96 -10.20 -11.82
CA GLN A 1116 1.15 -10.67 -12.95
C GLN A 1116 1.85 -10.42 -14.30
N THR A 1117 2.43 -9.24 -14.50
CA THR A 1117 3.17 -8.94 -15.74
C THR A 1117 4.44 -9.77 -15.85
N GLN A 1118 5.17 -10.00 -14.75
CA GLN A 1118 6.36 -10.84 -14.74
C GLN A 1118 6.02 -12.27 -15.17
N GLU A 1119 4.91 -12.83 -14.68
CA GLU A 1119 4.48 -14.18 -15.07
C GLU A 1119 4.05 -14.24 -16.54
N LEU A 1120 3.29 -13.25 -17.01
CA LEU A 1120 2.88 -13.16 -18.41
C LEU A 1120 4.11 -13.10 -19.34
N VAL A 1121 5.07 -12.23 -19.04
CA VAL A 1121 6.31 -12.11 -19.82
C VAL A 1121 7.11 -13.41 -19.78
N ARG A 1122 7.26 -14.02 -18.59
CA ARG A 1122 7.96 -15.30 -18.43
C ARG A 1122 7.40 -16.36 -19.38
N ARG A 1123 6.08 -16.41 -19.57
CA ARG A 1123 5.43 -17.37 -20.47
C ARG A 1123 5.64 -17.09 -21.93
N VAL A 1124 5.52 -15.84 -22.36
CA VAL A 1124 5.84 -15.47 -23.74
C VAL A 1124 7.28 -15.90 -24.07
N ARG A 1125 8.21 -15.73 -23.13
CA ARG A 1125 9.60 -16.18 -23.29
C ARG A 1125 9.76 -17.71 -23.37
N GLU A 1126 8.91 -18.47 -22.67
CA GLU A 1126 8.89 -19.95 -22.78
C GLU A 1126 8.35 -20.39 -24.16
N GLU A 1127 7.30 -19.75 -24.65
CA GLU A 1127 6.73 -20.03 -25.98
C GLU A 1127 7.71 -19.72 -27.12
N PHE A 1128 8.58 -18.72 -26.93
CA PHE A 1128 9.68 -18.44 -27.88
C PHE A 1128 10.75 -19.54 -27.90
N GLN A 1129 10.92 -20.33 -26.84
CA GLN A 1129 11.90 -21.43 -26.81
C GLN A 1129 11.43 -22.68 -27.58
N GLY A 1130 10.13 -22.83 -27.85
CA GLY A 1130 9.54 -23.98 -28.54
C GLY A 1130 9.48 -25.27 -27.69
N GLU A 1131 8.92 -26.34 -28.24
CA GLU A 1131 8.90 -27.66 -27.59
C GLU A 1131 10.33 -28.24 -27.55
N LYS A 1132 10.81 -28.57 -26.36
CA LYS A 1132 12.08 -29.31 -26.23
C LYS A 1132 11.91 -30.67 -26.93
N PRO A 1133 12.89 -31.12 -27.73
CA PRO A 1133 12.85 -32.48 -28.26
C PRO A 1133 12.67 -33.45 -27.09
N ALA A 1134 11.70 -34.35 -27.19
CA ALA A 1134 11.35 -35.30 -26.14
C ALA A 1134 12.61 -36.04 -25.69
N SER A 1135 13.16 -35.65 -24.53
CA SER A 1135 14.09 -36.50 -23.81
C SER A 1135 13.31 -37.76 -23.49
N ARG A 1136 13.79 -38.90 -23.99
CA ARG A 1136 13.29 -40.24 -23.68
C ARG A 1136 12.80 -40.27 -22.24
N THR A 1137 11.54 -40.62 -22.06
CA THR A 1137 10.92 -40.95 -20.78
C THR A 1137 11.84 -41.85 -19.97
N GLU A 1138 12.55 -41.28 -18.98
CA GLU A 1138 13.09 -42.04 -17.86
C GLU A 1138 11.89 -42.55 -17.06
N THR A 1139 11.50 -43.77 -17.41
CA THR A 1139 10.62 -44.60 -16.61
C THR A 1139 11.51 -45.60 -15.89
N SER A 1140 11.12 -45.88 -14.64
CA SER A 1140 11.61 -46.89 -13.70
C SER A 1140 13.04 -46.74 -13.16
N TYR A 1141 13.10 -46.38 -11.88
CA TYR A 1141 14.04 -46.89 -10.89
C TYR A 1141 14.40 -48.35 -11.14
N GLU A 1142 15.68 -48.66 -11.23
CA GLU A 1142 16.27 -49.87 -10.63
C GLU A 1142 17.79 -49.67 -10.46
N GLU A 1143 18.30 -50.29 -9.40
CA GLU A 1143 19.65 -50.21 -8.86
C GLU A 1143 20.70 -50.71 -9.87
N ASP A 1144 21.90 -50.08 -9.87
CA ASP A 1144 23.15 -50.81 -9.61
C ASP A 1144 24.36 -49.85 -9.58
N GLN A 1145 25.16 -49.99 -8.53
CA GLN A 1145 26.51 -49.45 -8.43
C GLN A 1145 27.43 -50.26 -9.36
N GLU A 1146 28.24 -49.60 -10.19
CA GLU A 1146 29.67 -49.92 -10.34
C GLU A 1146 30.43 -48.88 -11.17
N THR A 1147 31.70 -48.74 -10.82
CA THR A 1147 32.71 -47.77 -11.26
C THR A 1147 33.19 -47.95 -12.71
N SER A 1148 33.41 -46.86 -13.46
CA SER A 1148 34.63 -46.67 -14.27
C SER A 1148 34.79 -45.23 -14.78
N GLU A 1149 35.97 -44.67 -14.55
CA GLU A 1149 36.49 -43.45 -15.17
C GLU A 1149 36.69 -43.65 -16.69
N THR A 1150 36.02 -42.83 -17.52
CA THR A 1150 36.54 -42.27 -18.78
C THR A 1150 35.71 -41.05 -19.13
N GLY A 1151 36.26 -39.85 -18.91
CA GLY A 1151 35.72 -38.61 -19.47
C GLY A 1151 36.21 -38.43 -20.91
N THR A 1152 35.29 -37.99 -21.79
CA THR A 1152 35.44 -36.87 -22.75
C THR A 1152 34.28 -36.79 -23.76
N ASP A 1153 33.37 -37.77 -23.84
CA ASP A 1153 32.41 -37.80 -24.95
C ASP A 1153 30.98 -37.30 -24.62
N GLU A 1154 30.65 -37.04 -23.35
CA GLU A 1154 29.32 -36.51 -22.97
C GLU A 1154 29.23 -34.98 -23.05
N GLU A 1155 30.31 -34.22 -22.84
CA GLU A 1155 30.26 -32.74 -22.84
C GLU A 1155 30.04 -32.15 -24.25
N GLU A 1156 30.57 -32.78 -25.31
CA GLU A 1156 30.39 -32.30 -26.69
C GLU A 1156 28.94 -32.45 -27.20
N ASP A 1157 28.24 -33.53 -26.83
CA ASP A 1157 26.83 -33.77 -27.21
C ASP A 1157 25.84 -32.81 -26.49
N TYR A 1158 26.18 -32.36 -25.27
CA TYR A 1158 25.38 -31.35 -24.55
C TYR A 1158 25.53 -29.93 -25.14
N GLU A 1159 26.73 -29.55 -25.58
CA GLU A 1159 26.98 -28.22 -26.18
C GLU A 1159 26.32 -28.07 -27.55
N GLU A 1160 26.34 -29.11 -28.40
CA GLU A 1160 25.70 -29.06 -29.73
C GLU A 1160 24.16 -29.00 -29.62
N SER A 1161 23.58 -29.61 -28.58
CA SER A 1161 22.15 -29.55 -28.29
C SER A 1161 21.69 -28.15 -27.86
N ASP A 1162 22.44 -27.49 -26.97
CA ASP A 1162 22.11 -26.15 -26.47
C ASP A 1162 22.21 -25.09 -27.60
N TRP A 1163 23.16 -25.25 -28.53
CA TRP A 1163 23.28 -24.35 -29.69
C TRP A 1163 22.07 -24.39 -30.63
N ARG A 1164 21.56 -25.59 -30.93
CA ARG A 1164 20.36 -25.77 -31.78
C ARG A 1164 19.12 -25.15 -31.15
N VAL A 1165 18.98 -25.29 -29.84
CA VAL A 1165 17.88 -24.66 -29.08
C VAL A 1165 17.99 -23.12 -29.12
N MET A 1166 19.20 -22.57 -28.96
CA MET A 1166 19.44 -21.13 -29.06
C MET A 1166 19.12 -20.58 -30.46
N ALA A 1167 19.53 -21.28 -31.52
CA ALA A 1167 19.27 -20.90 -32.91
C ALA A 1167 17.76 -20.91 -33.24
N GLU A 1168 17.02 -21.94 -32.83
CA GLU A 1168 15.57 -21.99 -33.04
C GLU A 1168 14.83 -20.92 -32.21
N THR A 1169 15.26 -20.71 -30.95
CA THR A 1169 14.71 -19.63 -30.11
C THR A 1169 14.93 -18.27 -30.78
N PHE A 1170 16.11 -18.02 -31.34
CA PHE A 1170 16.41 -16.77 -32.05
C PHE A 1170 15.48 -16.57 -33.26
N LYS A 1171 15.26 -17.62 -34.05
CA LYS A 1171 14.33 -17.59 -35.21
C LYS A 1171 12.88 -17.27 -34.80
N ARG A 1172 12.39 -17.89 -33.73
CA ARG A 1172 11.04 -17.60 -33.19
C ARG A 1172 10.92 -16.18 -32.66
N CYS A 1173 11.95 -15.67 -31.97
CA CYS A 1173 12.00 -14.27 -31.54
C CYS A 1173 12.03 -13.30 -32.73
N TRP A 1174 12.76 -13.61 -33.80
CA TRP A 1174 12.77 -12.80 -35.02
C TRP A 1174 11.38 -12.74 -35.67
N ALA A 1175 10.67 -13.89 -35.76
CA ALA A 1175 9.29 -13.91 -36.23
C ALA A 1175 8.35 -13.06 -35.36
N ALA A 1176 8.53 -13.10 -34.03
CA ALA A 1176 7.78 -12.26 -33.09
C ALA A 1176 8.03 -10.77 -33.27
N TRP A 1177 9.27 -10.38 -33.57
CA TRP A 1177 9.61 -9.02 -33.95
C TRP A 1177 8.90 -8.58 -35.23
N CYS A 1178 8.98 -9.37 -36.31
CA CYS A 1178 8.31 -9.06 -37.58
C CYS A 1178 6.77 -8.93 -37.42
N VAL A 1179 6.13 -9.87 -36.72
CA VAL A 1179 4.69 -9.83 -36.45
C VAL A 1179 4.29 -8.57 -35.67
N ALA A 1180 5.09 -8.18 -34.67
CA ALA A 1180 4.84 -6.95 -33.92
C ALA A 1180 4.95 -5.70 -34.81
N GLU A 1181 6.01 -5.60 -35.62
CA GLU A 1181 6.23 -4.47 -36.53
C GLU A 1181 5.13 -4.36 -37.60
N ASP A 1182 4.67 -5.48 -38.17
CA ASP A 1182 3.60 -5.48 -39.17
C ASP A 1182 2.26 -5.02 -38.58
N ASN A 1183 1.92 -5.47 -37.38
CA ASN A 1183 0.73 -4.99 -36.66
C ASN A 1183 0.83 -3.51 -36.29
N LEU A 1184 2.03 -3.02 -35.95
CA LEU A 1184 2.27 -1.60 -35.67
C LEU A 1184 2.21 -0.73 -36.93
N LYS A 1185 2.55 -1.24 -38.12
CA LYS A 1185 2.33 -0.53 -39.38
C LYS A 1185 0.83 -0.36 -39.68
N GLU A 1186 0.01 -1.36 -39.35
CA GLU A 1186 -1.44 -1.33 -39.58
C GLU A 1186 -2.21 -0.51 -38.53
N GLU A 1187 -1.97 -0.77 -37.25
CA GLU A 1187 -2.59 -0.07 -36.12
C GLU A 1187 -1.51 0.36 -35.11
N PRO A 1188 -0.84 1.51 -35.32
CA PRO A 1188 0.25 1.94 -34.44
C PRO A 1188 -0.20 2.35 -33.02
N SER A 1189 -1.50 2.33 -32.74
CA SER A 1189 -2.08 2.44 -31.38
C SER A 1189 -2.41 1.09 -30.73
N MET A 1190 -2.04 -0.04 -31.34
CA MET A 1190 -2.34 -1.36 -30.80
C MET A 1190 -1.67 -1.56 -29.44
N PHE A 1191 -2.48 -1.85 -28.43
CA PHE A 1191 -2.01 -2.07 -27.06
C PHE A 1191 -1.34 -3.43 -26.94
N GLY A 1192 -0.08 -3.47 -26.48
CA GLY A 1192 0.70 -4.69 -26.27
C GLY A 1192 1.67 -5.01 -27.41
N ALA A 1193 1.44 -4.55 -28.64
CA ALA A 1193 2.30 -4.91 -29.77
C ALA A 1193 3.75 -4.42 -29.60
N GLN A 1194 3.97 -3.22 -29.07
CA GLN A 1194 5.32 -2.69 -28.82
C GLN A 1194 6.03 -3.50 -27.72
N SER A 1195 5.37 -3.76 -26.58
CA SER A 1195 5.96 -4.53 -25.49
C SER A 1195 6.23 -5.99 -25.87
N PHE A 1196 5.41 -6.60 -26.72
CA PHE A 1196 5.67 -7.92 -27.29
C PHE A 1196 6.98 -7.94 -28.11
N GLY A 1197 7.15 -6.95 -28.99
CA GLY A 1197 8.40 -6.73 -29.73
C GLY A 1197 9.61 -6.51 -28.81
N LEU A 1198 9.45 -5.76 -27.71
CA LEU A 1198 10.52 -5.56 -26.72
C LEU A 1198 10.96 -6.87 -26.05
N ILE A 1199 10.04 -7.78 -25.74
CA ILE A 1199 10.36 -9.10 -25.17
C ILE A 1199 11.20 -9.90 -26.17
N ALA A 1200 10.78 -9.94 -27.43
CA ALA A 1200 11.48 -10.62 -28.51
C ALA A 1200 12.90 -10.05 -28.71
N LEU A 1201 13.03 -8.72 -28.77
CA LEU A 1201 14.31 -8.03 -28.89
C LEU A 1201 15.23 -8.34 -27.70
N GLY A 1202 14.73 -8.25 -26.48
CA GLY A 1202 15.50 -8.58 -25.27
C GLY A 1202 16.07 -10.00 -25.31
N MET A 1203 15.27 -10.97 -25.72
CA MET A 1203 15.72 -12.36 -25.88
C MET A 1203 16.74 -12.55 -27.01
N MET A 1204 16.54 -11.93 -28.18
CA MET A 1204 17.52 -11.98 -29.27
C MET A 1204 18.88 -11.47 -28.81
N LEU A 1205 18.92 -10.34 -28.08
CA LEU A 1205 20.16 -9.76 -27.60
C LEU A 1205 20.84 -10.58 -26.50
N GLU A 1206 20.07 -11.22 -25.62
CA GLU A 1206 20.61 -12.18 -24.64
C GLU A 1206 21.24 -13.40 -25.33
N ILE A 1207 20.60 -13.94 -26.38
CA ILE A 1207 21.13 -15.06 -27.16
C ILE A 1207 22.43 -14.65 -27.86
N VAL A 1208 22.44 -13.52 -28.58
CA VAL A 1208 23.64 -13.00 -29.25
C VAL A 1208 24.80 -12.81 -28.27
N LYS A 1209 24.52 -12.24 -27.09
CA LYS A 1209 25.53 -12.06 -26.04
C LYS A 1209 26.06 -13.39 -25.51
N THR A 1210 25.19 -14.38 -25.34
CA THR A 1210 25.57 -15.72 -24.87
C THR A 1210 26.41 -16.44 -25.91
N SER A 1211 26.04 -16.40 -27.19
CA SER A 1211 26.83 -16.97 -28.30
C SER A 1211 28.21 -16.33 -28.40
N ARG A 1212 28.34 -15.01 -28.16
CA ARG A 1212 29.64 -14.31 -28.10
C ARG A 1212 30.53 -14.72 -26.91
N LEU A 1213 29.97 -15.32 -25.86
CA LEU A 1213 30.72 -15.81 -24.70
C LEU A 1213 31.10 -17.29 -24.85
N MET A 1214 30.40 -18.02 -25.72
CA MET A 1214 30.67 -19.44 -26.03
C MET A 1214 31.77 -19.61 -27.09
N ILE A 1215 31.91 -18.64 -27.99
CA ILE A 1215 33.02 -18.51 -28.96
C ILE A 1215 34.15 -17.71 -28.31
#